data_AF-A0A1E1MQ52-F1
#
_entry.id   AF-A0A1E1MQ52-F1
#
_cell.length_a   1.000
_cell.length_b   1.000
_cell.length_c   1.000
_cell.angle_alpha   90.00
_cell.angle_beta   90.00
_cell.angle_gamma   90.00
#
_symmetry.space_group_name_H-M   'P 1'
#
loop_
_entity.id
_entity.type
_entity.pdbx_description
1 polymer ?
#
loop_
_entity_poly.entity_id
_entity_poly.type
_entity_poly.pdbx_seq_one_letter_code
_entity_poly.pdbx_strand_id
1 'polypeptide(L)'
;MKFGRHLLRKQLPEWSASYINYKGLKKLIKAAVATQKTGNDPDLAEFFFTLDRNLEDVDEFYNKKFGDASRRFTLLEERYGSSKDAFETLDLNDIEELRGALLELRDQLRKLQWFGDLNRQGFTKITKKLDKKVPNVCTKERYLASKVDLKPFATNVGVEELKTDVNGLLSILGDIQPNVNGSDAQPVQSVHLVKRVSSRSIFNMPQGLLDTVDQAIRRDDVPTLKETLAEAGLVPNNSAMQKQLVALLQRCISCKSRMCISFLLKHITSLDETDDINKRNCLHRLVISIGRAKSARNDEQTTAALLNVDQSQSHFITPAASPPLGPARSTLKESSLLSINDEYVKLLDHVLKTLEPRHRAALKSRDSYGRFPLHYAAQFGFVVVCELVMKYMQDWGQFTVENGIDAPEWQDKDGQAPLHLSVIGGHPLTTQALLKGENWKGHSDQKAAMRRDISKSSAVLAMATKANFTLIVKLLVDAGVDINWQDPAGETSLHIAARFGHAECAQILLQGTPEQKADFNVIENTFAWTPLHIASVDGHLPIVELLIEAGADIHKPDGSGWLAREHASLRGHMAIAAKLAQAGSMSSSPRSHAHTRSRESSPPNLSSIGASRSQATKVEATEPVKTFGHRYLTNESMVLVSLGSMDMRRKIPAIMLDRIPIAEAHSTQLDTSLSVIVSAKGAQGEPTTIDLPITDNISTDPLVFMAADATKVKLFFDIVPTYSGHQDHKVGRGVASLGSIKQAIGTSRMNLQGDVTVPILSTLDMEVIGEVNFNFLVITPFSHPNMSITTKQTYWKEISSTMIIGHRGLGKNNASNRSLQLGENTLQSFIAATNLGANYVEFDVQLTKDLVPVIYHDFLVSETGIDAPVHTLTAEQFLHLNDAAMRSSRPPTPPRENPQFRVVRGAERVRSLSTGHLLPDIDMAEKMKHTRDFKEKGYKANSRGNFIQAPFTTLEEMFVTLEERVGFNIEMKYPMLHESEEHDMDAYAVELNSFVDTVLNKVYDLCKKRKIIFSSFNPDICLLLSFKQPSIPVLFLTDAGTSPVGDIRASSLQEAIRFANRWKLLGIVSAAEPLCNSPRLVKVVKESGLVCVSYGALNNDEDKVDQQVREGIDAVIVDNVLKIYKGMSKNAAKLTDELTLEAAYLTNGVGGTDSQETIVT
;
A
#
# COMPACT_ATOMS: atom_id res chain seq x y z
N MET A 1 1.85 10.46 -32.31
CA MET A 1 3.33 10.42 -32.20
C MET A 1 3.73 9.96 -30.80
N LYS A 2 3.70 8.66 -30.49
CA LYS A 2 3.83 8.16 -29.10
C LYS A 2 5.27 7.71 -28.69
N PHE A 3 6.05 7.06 -29.57
CA PHE A 3 7.33 6.40 -29.22
C PHE A 3 8.33 7.23 -28.38
N GLY A 4 8.59 8.49 -28.74
CA GLY A 4 9.58 9.31 -28.01
C GLY A 4 9.17 9.74 -26.59
N ARG A 5 7.92 9.52 -26.16
CA ARG A 5 7.51 9.61 -24.74
C ARG A 5 7.61 8.24 -24.06
N HIS A 6 7.24 7.15 -24.75
CA HIS A 6 7.38 5.79 -24.21
C HIS A 6 8.83 5.33 -24.05
N LEU A 7 9.76 5.79 -24.90
CA LEU A 7 11.18 5.43 -24.80
C LEU A 7 11.74 5.78 -23.41
N LEU A 8 11.44 6.97 -22.89
CA LEU A 8 11.84 7.40 -21.54
C LEU A 8 11.22 6.58 -20.40
N ARG A 9 10.07 5.92 -20.62
CA ARG A 9 9.45 4.98 -19.66
C ARG A 9 9.95 3.53 -19.85
N LYS A 10 10.55 3.22 -21.00
CA LYS A 10 11.02 1.88 -21.40
C LYS A 10 12.53 1.67 -21.23
N GLN A 11 13.30 2.74 -21.02
CA GLN A 11 14.75 2.67 -20.75
C GLN A 11 15.03 2.10 -19.36
N LEU A 12 16.04 1.25 -19.25
CA LEU A 12 16.61 0.83 -17.97
C LEU A 12 17.25 2.05 -17.28
N PRO A 13 16.90 2.40 -16.02
CA PRO A 13 17.43 3.58 -15.34
C PRO A 13 18.96 3.60 -15.27
N GLU A 14 19.54 2.46 -14.90
CA GLU A 14 20.99 2.22 -14.78
C GLU A 14 21.77 2.56 -16.06
N TRP A 15 21.19 2.28 -17.23
CA TRP A 15 21.87 2.39 -18.54
C TRP A 15 21.28 3.52 -19.40
N SER A 16 20.46 4.39 -18.80
CA SER A 16 19.71 5.45 -19.49
C SER A 16 20.58 6.40 -20.33
N ALA A 17 21.85 6.59 -19.94
CA ALA A 17 22.83 7.40 -20.67
C ALA A 17 23.38 6.73 -21.95
N SER A 18 23.36 5.39 -22.04
CA SER A 18 23.93 4.61 -23.14
C SER A 18 22.93 4.26 -24.25
N TYR A 19 21.67 4.68 -24.13
CA TYR A 19 20.66 4.51 -25.18
C TYR A 19 20.75 5.60 -26.25
N ILE A 20 20.30 5.28 -27.46
CA ILE A 20 20.18 6.21 -28.60
C ILE A 20 19.56 7.57 -28.21
N ASN A 21 20.24 8.67 -28.55
CA ASN A 21 19.80 10.04 -28.29
C ASN A 21 18.67 10.48 -29.26
N TYR A 22 17.51 9.82 -29.14
CA TYR A 22 16.34 10.04 -29.97
C TYR A 22 15.80 11.48 -29.89
N LYS A 23 16.09 12.22 -28.80
CA LYS A 23 15.73 13.63 -28.64
C LYS A 23 16.63 14.55 -29.47
N GLY A 24 17.95 14.29 -29.49
CA GLY A 24 18.94 14.97 -30.32
C GLY A 24 18.68 14.75 -31.82
N LEU A 25 18.61 13.49 -32.25
CA LEU A 25 18.31 13.12 -33.64
C LEU A 25 16.98 13.71 -34.13
N LYS A 26 15.96 13.79 -33.27
CA LYS A 26 14.67 14.45 -33.57
C LYS A 26 14.79 15.98 -33.72
N LYS A 27 15.78 16.65 -33.10
CA LYS A 27 16.07 18.08 -33.35
C LYS A 27 16.69 18.25 -34.73
N LEU A 28 17.67 17.43 -35.10
CA LEU A 28 18.32 17.47 -36.42
C LEU A 28 17.31 17.25 -37.56
N ILE A 29 16.42 16.26 -37.46
CA ILE A 29 15.32 16.09 -38.43
C ILE A 29 14.40 17.32 -38.50
N LYS A 30 14.18 18.05 -37.40
CA LYS A 30 13.40 19.30 -37.44
C LYS A 30 14.16 20.44 -38.14
N ALA A 31 15.48 20.51 -37.98
CA ALA A 31 16.33 21.50 -38.65
C ALA A 31 16.34 21.25 -40.18
N ALA A 32 16.57 20.01 -40.61
CA ALA A 32 16.49 19.60 -42.02
C ALA A 32 15.11 19.90 -42.65
N VAL A 33 14.01 19.70 -41.92
CA VAL A 33 12.66 20.08 -42.39
C VAL A 33 12.44 21.59 -42.43
N ALA A 34 13.19 22.38 -41.65
CA ALA A 34 13.12 23.83 -41.70
C ALA A 34 13.92 24.40 -42.88
N THR A 35 15.12 23.88 -43.16
CA THR A 35 15.94 24.29 -44.32
C THR A 35 15.29 23.91 -45.65
N GLN A 36 14.65 22.74 -45.73
CA GLN A 36 13.87 22.34 -46.91
C GLN A 36 12.67 23.26 -47.15
N LYS A 37 12.06 23.82 -46.10
CA LYS A 37 10.98 24.83 -46.24
C LYS A 37 11.48 26.20 -46.72
N THR A 38 12.76 26.51 -46.56
CA THR A 38 13.38 27.74 -47.09
C THR A 38 13.92 27.57 -48.52
N GLY A 39 13.69 26.41 -49.17
CA GLY A 39 14.04 26.17 -50.57
C GLY A 39 15.45 25.64 -50.83
N ASN A 40 16.23 25.36 -49.78
CA ASN A 40 17.55 24.74 -49.89
C ASN A 40 17.45 23.23 -49.68
N ASP A 41 18.31 22.46 -50.36
CA ASP A 41 18.43 21.03 -50.08
C ASP A 41 18.89 20.79 -48.63
N PRO A 42 18.27 19.85 -47.90
CA PRO A 42 18.64 19.59 -46.51
C PRO A 42 19.96 18.83 -46.43
N ASP A 43 20.99 19.46 -45.85
CA ASP A 43 22.19 18.74 -45.46
C ASP A 43 21.86 17.70 -44.37
N LEU A 44 22.11 16.43 -44.69
CA LEU A 44 21.90 15.28 -43.80
C LEU A 44 23.23 14.74 -43.23
N ALA A 45 24.38 15.31 -43.58
CA ALA A 45 25.68 14.84 -43.11
C ALA A 45 25.79 14.88 -41.58
N GLU A 46 25.38 15.99 -40.94
CA GLU A 46 25.34 16.10 -39.46
C GLU A 46 24.40 15.05 -38.83
N PHE A 47 23.27 14.75 -39.48
CA PHE A 47 22.33 13.73 -39.00
C PHE A 47 22.93 12.33 -39.08
N PHE A 48 23.50 11.94 -40.22
CA PHE A 48 24.12 10.62 -40.39
C PHE A 48 25.36 10.45 -39.51
N PHE A 49 26.24 11.46 -39.43
CA PHE A 49 27.38 11.45 -38.51
C PHE A 49 26.96 11.27 -37.05
N THR A 50 25.91 11.97 -36.61
CA THR A 50 25.37 11.80 -35.25
C THR A 50 24.74 10.41 -35.06
N LEU A 51 24.07 9.88 -36.09
CA LEU A 51 23.41 8.57 -36.07
C LEU A 51 24.42 7.41 -36.04
N ASP A 52 25.49 7.48 -36.82
CA ASP A 52 26.60 6.53 -36.83
C ASP A 52 27.34 6.57 -35.49
N ARG A 53 27.65 7.74 -34.91
CA ARG A 53 28.27 7.79 -33.58
C ARG A 53 27.37 7.20 -32.47
N ASN A 54 26.06 7.46 -32.52
CA ASN A 54 25.10 6.82 -31.60
C ASN A 54 25.01 5.30 -31.82
N LEU A 55 25.32 4.79 -33.02
CA LEU A 55 25.37 3.36 -33.31
C LEU A 55 26.64 2.72 -32.74
N GLU A 56 27.78 3.41 -32.82
CA GLU A 56 29.05 3.01 -32.22
C GLU A 56 28.96 3.01 -30.68
N ASP A 57 28.47 4.08 -30.06
CA ASP A 57 28.30 4.20 -28.60
C ASP A 57 27.45 3.05 -28.03
N VAL A 58 26.35 2.69 -28.72
CA VAL A 58 25.44 1.60 -28.33
C VAL A 58 26.09 0.22 -28.51
N ASP A 59 26.82 0.02 -29.60
CA ASP A 59 27.49 -1.25 -29.92
C ASP A 59 28.69 -1.51 -28.99
N GLU A 60 29.51 -0.50 -28.69
CA GLU A 60 30.63 -0.64 -27.74
C GLU A 60 30.10 -0.99 -26.34
N PHE A 61 29.06 -0.31 -25.86
CA PHE A 61 28.44 -0.61 -24.57
C PHE A 61 27.89 -2.04 -24.52
N TYR A 62 27.17 -2.47 -25.57
CA TYR A 62 26.62 -3.81 -25.67
C TYR A 62 27.72 -4.88 -25.64
N ASN A 63 28.73 -4.75 -26.50
CA ASN A 63 29.82 -5.74 -26.61
C ASN A 63 30.66 -5.82 -25.33
N LYS A 64 30.89 -4.68 -24.66
CA LYS A 64 31.56 -4.65 -23.34
C LYS A 64 30.78 -5.45 -22.29
N LYS A 65 29.46 -5.22 -22.19
CA LYS A 65 28.59 -5.93 -21.24
C LYS A 65 28.42 -7.41 -21.58
N PHE A 66 28.37 -7.75 -22.87
CA PHE A 66 28.36 -9.13 -23.32
C PHE A 66 29.68 -9.86 -22.96
N GLY A 67 30.83 -9.20 -23.13
CA GLY A 67 32.14 -9.75 -22.78
C GLY A 67 32.31 -9.96 -21.27
N ASP A 68 31.86 -9.01 -20.45
CA ASP A 68 31.83 -9.15 -18.98
C ASP A 68 30.99 -10.37 -18.55
N ALA A 69 29.79 -10.52 -19.12
CA ALA A 69 28.88 -11.63 -18.83
C ALA A 69 29.43 -12.99 -19.31
N SER A 70 29.95 -13.06 -20.54
CA SER A 70 30.54 -14.28 -21.12
C SER A 70 31.73 -14.77 -20.30
N ARG A 71 32.65 -13.86 -19.93
CA ARG A 71 33.79 -14.19 -19.07
C ARG A 71 33.36 -14.72 -17.70
N ARG A 72 32.29 -14.15 -17.12
CA ARG A 72 31.73 -14.63 -15.85
C ARG A 72 31.13 -16.03 -15.99
N PHE A 73 30.46 -16.33 -17.11
CA PHE A 73 29.95 -17.67 -17.40
C PHE A 73 31.07 -18.70 -17.51
N THR A 74 32.10 -18.45 -18.33
CA THR A 74 33.24 -19.37 -18.51
C THR A 74 33.92 -19.69 -17.17
N LEU A 75 34.08 -18.71 -16.28
CA LEU A 75 34.65 -18.93 -14.95
C LEU A 75 33.75 -19.76 -14.01
N LEU A 76 32.43 -19.75 -14.21
CA LEU A 76 31.51 -20.65 -13.48
C LEU A 76 31.59 -22.06 -14.06
N GLU A 77 31.60 -22.20 -15.38
CA GLU A 77 31.68 -23.48 -16.08
C GLU A 77 33.01 -24.21 -15.80
N GLU A 78 34.14 -23.51 -15.87
CA GLU A 78 35.48 -24.04 -15.53
C GLU A 78 35.57 -24.53 -14.07
N ARG A 79 34.81 -23.92 -13.14
CA ARG A 79 34.87 -24.27 -11.70
C ARG A 79 33.92 -25.40 -11.32
N TYR A 80 32.67 -25.34 -11.78
CA TYR A 80 31.60 -26.24 -11.35
C TYR A 80 31.30 -27.37 -12.35
N GLY A 81 31.78 -27.25 -13.60
CA GLY A 81 31.45 -28.15 -14.70
C GLY A 81 30.04 -27.90 -15.26
N SER A 82 29.75 -28.52 -16.40
CA SER A 82 28.47 -28.38 -17.12
C SER A 82 27.59 -29.66 -17.09
N SER A 83 28.01 -30.71 -16.36
CA SER A 83 27.34 -32.03 -16.35
C SER A 83 26.58 -32.34 -15.06
N LYS A 84 25.49 -33.11 -15.15
CA LYS A 84 24.66 -33.53 -14.00
C LYS A 84 25.47 -34.24 -12.91
N ASP A 85 26.37 -35.14 -13.30
CA ASP A 85 27.34 -35.82 -12.41
C ASP A 85 28.24 -34.85 -11.61
N ALA A 86 28.54 -33.65 -12.14
CA ALA A 86 29.31 -32.66 -11.41
C ALA A 86 28.43 -32.00 -10.33
N PHE A 87 27.20 -31.62 -10.69
CA PHE A 87 26.26 -30.95 -9.79
C PHE A 87 25.73 -31.84 -8.67
N GLU A 88 25.45 -33.13 -8.92
CA GLU A 88 25.12 -34.11 -7.87
C GLU A 88 26.24 -34.26 -6.83
N THR A 89 27.48 -33.90 -7.19
CA THR A 89 28.62 -33.90 -6.26
C THR A 89 28.85 -32.57 -5.54
N LEU A 90 28.03 -31.52 -5.67
CA LEU A 90 28.22 -30.21 -5.01
C LEU A 90 27.58 -30.11 -3.60
N ASP A 91 27.98 -29.08 -2.82
CA ASP A 91 27.34 -28.75 -1.53
C ASP A 91 26.02 -28.02 -1.76
N LEU A 92 25.07 -28.09 -0.82
CA LEU A 92 23.84 -27.28 -0.89
C LEU A 92 24.16 -25.78 -0.99
N ASN A 93 25.16 -25.30 -0.24
CA ASN A 93 25.61 -23.91 -0.30
C ASN A 93 26.38 -23.58 -1.59
N ASP A 94 27.09 -24.54 -2.19
CA ASP A 94 27.80 -24.32 -3.45
C ASP A 94 26.81 -24.31 -4.63
N ILE A 95 25.73 -25.12 -4.53
CA ILE A 95 24.55 -25.07 -5.40
C ILE A 95 23.82 -23.73 -5.23
N GLU A 96 23.63 -23.22 -4.01
CA GLU A 96 23.02 -21.90 -3.78
C GLU A 96 23.90 -20.73 -4.27
N GLU A 97 25.21 -20.74 -4.01
CA GLU A 97 26.15 -19.73 -4.52
C GLU A 97 26.18 -19.74 -6.07
N LEU A 98 26.19 -20.92 -6.70
CA LEU A 98 26.13 -21.08 -8.15
C LEU A 98 24.76 -20.66 -8.73
N ARG A 99 23.66 -21.09 -8.11
CA ARG A 99 22.27 -20.71 -8.46
C ARG A 99 22.10 -19.20 -8.40
N GLY A 100 22.57 -18.54 -7.34
CA GLY A 100 22.57 -17.08 -7.23
C GLY A 100 23.38 -16.39 -8.33
N ALA A 101 24.60 -16.88 -8.61
CA ALA A 101 25.45 -16.33 -9.67
C ALA A 101 24.86 -16.52 -11.08
N LEU A 102 24.23 -17.65 -11.37
CA LEU A 102 23.54 -17.94 -12.64
C LEU A 102 22.26 -17.11 -12.78
N LEU A 103 21.48 -16.93 -11.72
CA LEU A 103 20.30 -16.06 -11.72
C LEU A 103 20.67 -14.58 -11.97
N GLU A 104 21.74 -14.08 -11.35
CA GLU A 104 22.25 -12.73 -11.58
C GLU A 104 22.77 -12.56 -13.02
N LEU A 105 23.54 -13.52 -13.53
CA LEU A 105 24.02 -13.52 -14.91
C LEU A 105 22.85 -13.52 -15.92
N ARG A 106 21.80 -14.31 -15.64
CA ARG A 106 20.58 -14.37 -16.45
C ARG A 106 19.81 -13.04 -16.46
N ASP A 107 19.74 -12.32 -15.35
CA ASP A 107 19.19 -10.95 -15.29
C ASP A 107 20.02 -9.97 -16.13
N GLN A 108 21.35 -10.02 -16.01
CA GLN A 108 22.26 -9.19 -16.81
C GLN A 108 22.08 -9.42 -18.31
N LEU A 109 21.95 -10.68 -18.75
CA LEU A 109 21.68 -11.05 -20.14
C LEU A 109 20.30 -10.58 -20.63
N ARG A 110 19.25 -10.67 -19.80
CA ARG A 110 17.91 -10.15 -20.13
C ARG A 110 17.90 -8.64 -20.30
N LYS A 111 18.54 -7.91 -19.38
CA LYS A 111 18.69 -6.45 -19.47
C LYS A 111 19.43 -6.08 -20.77
N LEU A 112 20.48 -6.84 -21.13
CA LEU A 112 21.27 -6.65 -22.35
C LEU A 112 20.48 -6.91 -23.64
N GLN A 113 19.70 -7.99 -23.69
CA GLN A 113 18.76 -8.28 -24.78
C GLN A 113 17.77 -7.12 -24.98
N TRP A 114 17.15 -6.66 -23.88
CA TRP A 114 16.20 -5.54 -23.92
C TRP A 114 16.84 -4.22 -24.40
N PHE A 115 18.08 -3.96 -23.99
CA PHE A 115 18.87 -2.82 -24.48
C PHE A 115 19.10 -2.92 -26.00
N GLY A 116 19.41 -4.10 -26.52
CA GLY A 116 19.55 -4.35 -27.96
C GLY A 116 18.25 -4.07 -28.72
N ASP A 117 17.15 -4.72 -28.31
CA ASP A 117 15.84 -4.61 -28.95
C ASP A 117 15.30 -3.16 -28.96
N LEU A 118 15.39 -2.46 -27.82
CA LEU A 118 14.86 -1.10 -27.70
C LEU A 118 15.70 -0.09 -28.53
N ASN A 119 17.02 -0.28 -28.63
CA ASN A 119 17.86 0.53 -29.50
C ASN A 119 17.60 0.22 -30.99
N ARG A 120 17.48 -1.05 -31.39
CA ARG A 120 17.10 -1.45 -32.76
C ARG A 120 15.74 -0.86 -33.17
N GLN A 121 14.76 -0.89 -32.27
CA GLN A 121 13.50 -0.16 -32.47
C GLN A 121 13.73 1.35 -32.58
N GLY A 122 14.58 1.95 -31.74
CA GLY A 122 14.98 3.35 -31.81
C GLY A 122 15.51 3.77 -33.19
N PHE A 123 16.51 3.05 -33.72
CA PHE A 123 17.06 3.24 -35.07
C PHE A 123 15.98 3.06 -36.15
N THR A 124 15.12 2.05 -36.02
CA THR A 124 14.00 1.81 -36.97
C THR A 124 12.96 2.94 -36.95
N LYS A 125 12.61 3.49 -35.78
CA LYS A 125 11.62 4.56 -35.66
C LYS A 125 12.18 5.93 -36.06
N ILE A 126 13.49 6.19 -35.87
CA ILE A 126 14.10 7.48 -36.25
C ILE A 126 14.32 7.57 -37.76
N THR A 127 14.80 6.50 -38.40
CA THR A 127 14.95 6.41 -39.88
C THR A 127 13.59 6.47 -40.58
N LYS A 128 12.59 5.67 -40.16
CA LYS A 128 11.20 5.77 -40.65
C LYS A 128 10.59 7.18 -40.49
N LYS A 129 11.12 7.98 -39.55
CA LYS A 129 10.67 9.35 -39.33
C LYS A 129 11.38 10.36 -40.22
N LEU A 130 12.64 10.14 -40.58
CA LEU A 130 13.36 10.90 -41.60
C LEU A 130 12.63 10.73 -42.94
N ASP A 131 12.48 9.48 -43.41
CA ASP A 131 11.80 9.15 -44.68
C ASP A 131 10.36 9.69 -44.76
N LYS A 132 9.62 9.77 -43.64
CA LYS A 132 8.27 10.38 -43.59
C LYS A 132 8.26 11.92 -43.53
N LYS A 133 9.41 12.56 -43.31
CA LYS A 133 9.50 14.01 -43.10
C LYS A 133 10.30 14.76 -44.15
N VAL A 134 11.22 14.08 -44.83
CA VAL A 134 11.99 14.60 -45.96
C VAL A 134 11.63 13.73 -47.18
N PRO A 135 10.78 14.21 -48.11
CA PRO A 135 10.47 13.45 -49.32
C PRO A 135 11.75 13.21 -50.14
N ASN A 136 11.73 12.13 -50.94
CA ASN A 136 12.85 11.59 -51.75
C ASN A 136 13.97 10.87 -50.97
N VAL A 137 13.93 10.86 -49.63
CA VAL A 137 14.90 10.15 -48.79
C VAL A 137 14.33 8.77 -48.42
N CYS A 138 14.60 7.75 -49.23
CA CYS A 138 14.22 6.35 -48.95
C CYS A 138 15.38 5.59 -48.27
N THR A 139 15.79 6.04 -47.09
CA THR A 139 17.05 5.59 -46.46
C THR A 139 16.89 4.49 -45.42
N LYS A 140 15.70 4.29 -44.84
CA LYS A 140 15.45 3.29 -43.78
C LYS A 140 16.03 1.92 -44.11
N GLU A 141 15.65 1.34 -45.24
CA GLU A 141 15.96 -0.08 -45.54
C GLU A 141 17.43 -0.26 -45.88
N ARG A 142 18.02 0.70 -46.61
CA ARG A 142 19.44 0.72 -46.92
C ARG A 142 20.31 0.90 -45.67
N TYR A 143 19.95 1.81 -44.76
CA TYR A 143 20.72 2.06 -43.53
C TYR A 143 20.59 0.91 -42.53
N LEU A 144 19.37 0.38 -42.31
CA LEU A 144 19.18 -0.75 -41.39
C LEU A 144 19.98 -1.98 -41.85
N ALA A 145 19.83 -2.40 -43.10
CA ALA A 145 20.49 -3.59 -43.63
C ALA A 145 22.03 -3.46 -43.74
N SER A 146 22.58 -2.26 -43.98
CA SER A 146 24.02 -2.05 -44.17
C SER A 146 24.80 -1.64 -42.91
N LYS A 147 24.12 -1.20 -41.85
CA LYS A 147 24.76 -0.67 -40.63
C LYS A 147 24.21 -1.25 -39.33
N VAL A 148 22.89 -1.37 -39.20
CA VAL A 148 22.25 -1.70 -37.90
C VAL A 148 22.07 -3.21 -37.74
N ASP A 149 21.46 -3.89 -38.70
CA ASP A 149 21.18 -5.33 -38.61
C ASP A 149 22.44 -6.20 -38.72
N LEU A 150 23.60 -5.62 -39.08
CA LEU A 150 24.92 -6.27 -39.04
C LEU A 150 25.56 -6.27 -37.63
N LYS A 151 25.02 -5.53 -36.66
CA LYS A 151 25.61 -5.38 -35.33
C LYS A 151 25.08 -6.42 -34.33
N PRO A 152 25.92 -6.94 -33.41
CA PRO A 152 25.50 -7.94 -32.41
C PRO A 152 24.26 -7.58 -31.60
N PHE A 153 24.08 -6.31 -31.23
CA PHE A 153 22.93 -5.85 -30.45
C PHE A 153 21.59 -5.88 -31.22
N ALA A 154 21.62 -6.00 -32.55
CA ALA A 154 20.41 -6.01 -33.37
C ALA A 154 19.90 -7.44 -33.67
N THR A 155 20.80 -8.43 -33.61
CA THR A 155 20.49 -9.84 -33.82
C THR A 155 20.33 -10.62 -32.52
N ASN A 156 20.99 -10.20 -31.43
CA ASN A 156 20.92 -10.79 -30.08
C ASN A 156 21.30 -12.29 -29.97
N VAL A 157 21.80 -12.92 -31.05
CA VAL A 157 22.06 -14.37 -31.14
C VAL A 157 22.93 -14.89 -30.00
N GLY A 158 24.12 -14.31 -29.79
CA GLY A 158 25.04 -14.75 -28.72
C GLY A 158 24.50 -14.53 -27.30
N VAL A 159 23.55 -13.62 -27.10
CA VAL A 159 22.87 -13.45 -25.80
C VAL A 159 21.83 -14.54 -25.60
N GLU A 160 21.10 -14.96 -26.64
CA GLU A 160 20.15 -16.07 -26.56
C GLU A 160 20.86 -17.43 -26.42
N GLU A 161 21.99 -17.63 -27.09
CA GLU A 161 22.85 -18.83 -26.90
C GLU A 161 23.29 -18.94 -25.43
N LEU A 162 24.01 -17.92 -24.92
CA LEU A 162 24.51 -17.92 -23.54
C LEU A 162 23.39 -17.98 -22.48
N LYS A 163 22.23 -17.40 -22.76
CA LYS A 163 21.03 -17.48 -21.91
C LYS A 163 20.41 -18.89 -21.95
N THR A 164 20.48 -19.59 -23.08
CA THR A 164 20.07 -21.00 -23.21
C THR A 164 20.99 -21.89 -22.39
N ASP A 165 22.31 -21.67 -22.46
CA ASP A 165 23.30 -22.41 -21.66
C ASP A 165 23.08 -22.21 -20.15
N VAL A 166 22.90 -20.96 -19.72
CA VAL A 166 22.57 -20.61 -18.31
C VAL A 166 21.25 -21.24 -17.87
N ASN A 167 20.22 -21.26 -18.71
CA ASN A 167 18.95 -21.92 -18.40
C ASN A 167 19.11 -23.44 -18.30
N GLY A 168 19.94 -24.06 -19.16
CA GLY A 168 20.28 -25.47 -19.09
C GLY A 168 20.91 -25.85 -17.76
N LEU A 169 21.91 -25.07 -17.30
CA LEU A 169 22.52 -25.28 -15.99
C LEU A 169 21.52 -25.07 -14.84
N LEU A 170 20.67 -24.05 -14.90
CA LEU A 170 19.63 -23.80 -13.89
C LEU A 170 18.57 -24.92 -13.82
N SER A 171 18.22 -25.52 -14.96
CA SER A 171 17.33 -26.68 -15.02
C SER A 171 17.95 -27.90 -14.33
N ILE A 172 19.22 -28.21 -14.64
CA ILE A 172 19.96 -29.31 -13.99
C ILE A 172 20.11 -29.08 -12.48
N LEU A 173 20.33 -27.83 -12.04
CA LEU A 173 20.37 -27.43 -10.62
C LEU A 173 18.98 -27.35 -9.95
N GLY A 174 17.91 -27.45 -10.73
CA GLY A 174 16.53 -27.52 -10.26
C GLY A 174 16.05 -28.97 -10.05
N ASP A 175 16.43 -29.86 -10.96
CA ASP A 175 16.18 -31.32 -10.90
C ASP A 175 16.78 -32.00 -9.67
N ILE A 176 17.87 -31.44 -9.11
CA ILE A 176 18.56 -31.99 -7.95
C ILE A 176 17.74 -31.65 -6.70
N GLN A 177 16.70 -32.45 -6.45
CA GLN A 177 15.98 -32.45 -5.18
C GLN A 177 16.89 -32.96 -4.05
N PRO A 178 16.87 -32.35 -2.85
CA PRO A 178 17.37 -33.02 -1.67
C PRO A 178 16.47 -34.23 -1.38
N ASN A 179 17.05 -35.44 -1.35
CA ASN A 179 16.33 -36.67 -1.02
C ASN A 179 15.83 -36.63 0.44
N VAL A 180 14.57 -36.20 0.64
CA VAL A 180 13.92 -36.18 1.96
C VAL A 180 13.16 -37.49 2.26
N ASN A 181 12.83 -38.29 1.25
CA ASN A 181 12.06 -39.53 1.42
C ASN A 181 12.90 -40.79 1.13
N GLY A 182 13.60 -41.32 2.14
CA GLY A 182 14.42 -42.53 1.98
C GLY A 182 15.15 -43.06 3.22
N SER A 183 14.39 -43.55 4.22
CA SER A 183 14.79 -44.51 5.28
C SER A 183 16.13 -44.34 6.03
N ASP A 184 16.06 -44.01 7.33
CA ASP A 184 16.86 -44.54 8.47
C ASP A 184 18.31 -45.04 8.23
N ALA A 185 19.09 -44.32 7.43
CA ALA A 185 20.53 -44.46 7.33
C ALA A 185 21.16 -43.08 7.54
N GLN A 186 21.96 -42.93 8.59
CA GLN A 186 22.60 -41.67 8.93
C GLN A 186 23.33 -41.09 7.70
N PRO A 187 23.21 -39.79 7.39
CA PRO A 187 23.77 -39.23 6.17
C PRO A 187 25.30 -39.20 6.22
N VAL A 188 25.94 -40.21 5.62
CA VAL A 188 27.40 -40.32 5.42
C VAL A 188 27.92 -39.32 4.35
N GLN A 189 27.13 -38.30 4.00
CA GLN A 189 27.40 -37.37 2.90
C GLN A 189 28.65 -36.47 3.09
N SER A 190 29.22 -36.41 4.29
CA SER A 190 30.52 -35.77 4.57
C SER A 190 31.70 -36.38 3.79
N VAL A 191 31.55 -37.56 3.18
CA VAL A 191 32.64 -38.31 2.54
C VAL A 191 33.07 -37.76 1.17
N HIS A 192 32.26 -36.94 0.48
CA HIS A 192 32.50 -36.56 -0.92
C HIS A 192 33.30 -35.27 -1.18
N LEU A 193 33.84 -34.62 -0.15
CA LEU A 193 34.82 -33.52 -0.30
C LEU A 193 36.05 -33.90 -1.15
N VAL A 194 36.36 -35.21 -1.29
CA VAL A 194 37.52 -35.77 -2.02
C VAL A 194 37.57 -35.37 -3.51
N LYS A 195 36.45 -35.04 -4.17
CA LYS A 195 36.46 -34.66 -5.60
C LYS A 195 36.43 -33.14 -5.89
N ARG A 196 36.21 -32.27 -4.89
CA ARG A 196 35.76 -30.87 -5.09
C ARG A 196 36.82 -29.78 -5.33
N VAL A 197 38.10 -30.12 -5.38
CA VAL A 197 39.15 -29.19 -5.86
C VAL A 197 39.87 -29.94 -6.96
N SER A 198 39.82 -29.43 -8.20
CA SER A 198 40.23 -30.13 -9.42
C SER A 198 41.50 -30.97 -9.24
N SER A 199 41.29 -32.25 -8.94
CA SER A 199 42.36 -33.26 -8.81
C SER A 199 42.86 -33.72 -10.19
N ARG A 200 42.29 -33.17 -11.27
CA ARG A 200 42.84 -33.27 -12.63
C ARG A 200 43.86 -32.18 -12.97
N SER A 201 44.00 -31.11 -12.16
CA SER A 201 44.93 -30.01 -12.50
C SER A 201 45.80 -29.44 -11.36
N ILE A 202 45.46 -29.65 -10.07
CA ILE A 202 46.21 -29.01 -8.96
C ILE A 202 47.22 -29.94 -8.28
N PHE A 203 46.93 -31.24 -8.19
CA PHE A 203 47.86 -32.25 -7.67
C PHE A 203 48.35 -33.15 -8.81
N ASN A 204 49.62 -33.02 -9.18
CA ASN A 204 50.26 -33.83 -10.22
C ASN A 204 50.69 -35.20 -9.65
N MET A 205 49.76 -35.88 -8.97
CA MET A 205 50.00 -36.97 -8.02
C MET A 205 49.28 -38.27 -8.42
N PRO A 206 49.90 -39.46 -8.22
CA PRO A 206 49.21 -40.74 -8.42
C PRO A 206 48.02 -40.92 -7.47
N GLN A 207 46.90 -41.47 -7.96
CA GLN A 207 45.67 -41.66 -7.17
C GLN A 207 45.90 -42.43 -5.86
N GLY A 208 46.69 -43.50 -5.89
CA GLY A 208 46.98 -44.30 -4.69
C GLY A 208 47.71 -43.53 -3.58
N LEU A 209 48.45 -42.46 -3.91
CA LEU A 209 49.09 -41.60 -2.90
C LEU A 209 48.12 -40.52 -2.37
N LEU A 210 47.13 -40.12 -3.16
CA LEU A 210 46.08 -39.21 -2.70
C LEU A 210 45.16 -39.90 -1.68
N ASP A 211 44.86 -41.19 -1.90
CA ASP A 211 44.04 -41.98 -0.97
C ASP A 211 44.73 -42.23 0.37
N THR A 212 46.06 -42.48 0.39
CA THR A 212 46.81 -42.59 1.65
C THR A 212 46.95 -41.26 2.38
N VAL A 213 47.13 -40.14 1.67
CA VAL A 213 47.10 -38.79 2.26
C VAL A 213 45.73 -38.47 2.87
N ASP A 214 44.61 -38.73 2.18
CA ASP A 214 43.27 -38.46 2.72
C ASP A 214 42.95 -39.39 3.92
N GLN A 215 43.43 -40.65 3.93
CA GLN A 215 43.34 -41.54 5.09
C GLN A 215 44.18 -41.07 6.28
N ALA A 216 45.43 -40.62 6.06
CA ALA A 216 46.30 -40.11 7.10
C ALA A 216 45.69 -38.86 7.75
N ILE A 217 45.15 -37.94 6.94
CA ILE A 217 44.45 -36.76 7.44
C ILE A 217 43.20 -37.15 8.26
N ARG A 218 42.36 -38.07 7.76
CA ARG A 218 41.16 -38.54 8.52
C ARG A 218 41.49 -39.20 9.86
N ARG A 219 42.69 -39.78 10.01
CA ARG A 219 43.16 -40.40 11.26
C ARG A 219 44.00 -39.47 12.14
N ASP A 220 44.24 -38.23 11.72
CA ASP A 220 45.16 -37.26 12.33
C ASP A 220 46.60 -37.80 12.48
N ASP A 221 47.02 -38.66 11.54
CA ASP A 221 48.26 -39.43 11.56
C ASP A 221 49.42 -38.66 10.90
N VAL A 222 50.12 -37.88 11.71
CA VAL A 222 51.26 -37.06 11.28
C VAL A 222 52.44 -37.88 10.74
N PRO A 223 52.87 -39.01 11.34
CA PRO A 223 53.89 -39.89 10.77
C PRO A 223 53.61 -40.29 9.31
N THR A 224 52.44 -40.89 9.05
CA THR A 224 52.09 -41.37 7.70
C THR A 224 51.89 -40.21 6.72
N LEU A 225 51.35 -39.08 7.17
CA LEU A 225 51.27 -37.86 6.36
C LEU A 225 52.66 -37.32 5.99
N LYS A 226 53.63 -37.36 6.91
CA LYS A 226 55.00 -36.87 6.66
C LYS A 226 55.77 -37.77 5.70
N GLU A 227 55.59 -39.08 5.80
CA GLU A 227 56.20 -40.08 4.91
C GLU A 227 55.66 -39.94 3.48
N THR A 228 54.32 -39.96 3.32
CA THR A 228 53.67 -39.78 2.01
C THR A 228 53.95 -38.41 1.37
N LEU A 229 54.09 -37.33 2.14
CA LEU A 229 54.52 -36.02 1.61
C LEU A 229 56.00 -36.02 1.16
N ALA A 230 56.87 -36.81 1.79
CA ALA A 230 58.24 -36.97 1.34
C ALA A 230 58.32 -37.79 0.04
N GLU A 231 57.55 -38.88 -0.06
CA GLU A 231 57.38 -39.67 -1.29
C GLU A 231 56.78 -38.85 -2.45
N ALA A 232 55.88 -37.92 -2.14
CA ALA A 232 55.29 -36.97 -3.08
C ALA A 232 56.25 -35.89 -3.61
N GLY A 233 57.47 -35.80 -3.08
CA GLY A 233 58.39 -34.69 -3.39
C GLY A 233 57.97 -33.34 -2.82
N LEU A 234 56.97 -33.29 -1.94
CA LEU A 234 56.46 -32.09 -1.27
C LEU A 234 57.40 -31.66 -0.12
N VAL A 235 58.63 -31.29 -0.48
CA VAL A 235 59.66 -30.87 0.49
C VAL A 235 59.31 -29.51 1.12
N PRO A 236 59.35 -29.34 2.45
CA PRO A 236 58.71 -28.21 3.15
C PRO A 236 59.24 -26.76 2.95
N ASN A 237 60.01 -26.47 1.90
CA ASN A 237 60.65 -25.16 1.66
C ASN A 237 60.53 -24.64 0.21
N ASN A 238 59.80 -25.32 -0.68
CA ASN A 238 59.71 -24.90 -2.09
C ASN A 238 58.52 -23.94 -2.34
N SER A 239 58.81 -22.73 -2.85
CA SER A 239 57.80 -21.69 -3.11
C SER A 239 56.74 -22.10 -4.14
N ALA A 240 57.08 -22.98 -5.10
CA ALA A 240 56.13 -23.43 -6.12
C ALA A 240 55.00 -24.33 -5.58
N MET A 241 55.22 -25.01 -4.44
CA MET A 241 54.29 -26.02 -3.90
C MET A 241 53.45 -25.51 -2.71
N GLN A 242 53.60 -24.24 -2.33
CA GLN A 242 52.81 -23.61 -1.26
C GLN A 242 51.30 -23.69 -1.52
N LYS A 243 50.86 -23.54 -2.78
CA LYS A 243 49.45 -23.71 -3.19
C LYS A 243 48.88 -25.08 -2.79
N GLN A 244 49.65 -26.15 -2.97
CA GLN A 244 49.25 -27.52 -2.66
C GLN A 244 49.20 -27.76 -1.14
N LEU A 245 50.14 -27.19 -0.39
CA LEU A 245 50.16 -27.26 1.08
C LEU A 245 48.97 -26.51 1.71
N VAL A 246 48.55 -25.36 1.16
CA VAL A 246 47.36 -24.63 1.64
C VAL A 246 46.07 -25.41 1.34
N ALA A 247 45.96 -26.06 0.17
CA ALA A 247 44.84 -26.95 -0.14
C ALA A 247 44.78 -28.18 0.81
N LEU A 248 45.93 -28.74 1.20
CA LEU A 248 46.00 -29.80 2.22
C LEU A 248 45.66 -29.28 3.63
N LEU A 249 46.05 -28.05 3.98
CA LEU A 249 45.64 -27.44 5.25
C LEU A 249 44.12 -27.29 5.32
N GLN A 250 43.48 -26.82 4.24
CA GLN A 250 42.03 -26.73 4.14
C GLN A 250 41.36 -28.10 4.30
N ARG A 251 41.96 -29.18 3.75
CA ARG A 251 41.51 -30.56 3.96
C ARG A 251 41.59 -30.99 5.43
N CYS A 252 42.69 -30.72 6.11
CA CYS A 252 42.87 -31.02 7.53
C CYS A 252 41.89 -30.24 8.41
N ILE A 253 41.58 -28.99 8.06
CA ILE A 253 40.55 -28.18 8.73
C ILE A 253 39.16 -28.83 8.57
N SER A 254 38.77 -29.23 7.34
CA SER A 254 37.50 -29.93 7.12
C SER A 254 37.41 -31.28 7.85
N CYS A 255 38.52 -32.01 7.98
CA CYS A 255 38.59 -33.29 8.70
C CYS A 255 38.81 -33.13 10.21
N LYS A 256 38.96 -31.89 10.72
CA LYS A 256 39.19 -31.54 12.14
C LYS A 256 40.51 -32.09 12.73
N SER A 257 41.48 -32.42 11.89
CA SER A 257 42.74 -33.11 12.20
C SER A 257 43.75 -32.17 12.85
N ARG A 258 43.74 -32.07 14.18
CA ARG A 258 44.47 -31.04 14.95
C ARG A 258 45.97 -31.21 14.87
N MET A 259 46.48 -32.43 14.89
CA MET A 259 47.91 -32.73 14.82
C MET A 259 48.44 -32.45 13.40
N CYS A 260 47.72 -32.86 12.36
CA CYS A 260 48.04 -32.57 10.96
C CYS A 260 48.00 -31.06 10.64
N ILE A 261 47.01 -30.31 11.16
CA ILE A 261 46.99 -28.82 11.07
C ILE A 261 48.26 -28.23 11.69
N SER A 262 48.61 -28.68 12.91
CA SER A 262 49.77 -28.16 13.66
C SER A 262 51.11 -28.51 13.00
N PHE A 263 51.16 -29.58 12.20
CA PHE A 263 52.31 -29.95 11.39
C PHE A 263 52.41 -29.10 10.12
N LEU A 264 51.33 -29.01 9.33
CA LEU A 264 51.32 -28.26 8.07
C LEU A 264 51.56 -26.75 8.26
N LEU A 265 51.00 -26.14 9.32
CA LEU A 265 51.19 -24.71 9.59
C LEU A 265 52.66 -24.30 9.81
N LYS A 266 53.55 -25.20 10.24
CA LYS A 266 55.00 -24.91 10.40
C LYS A 266 55.76 -24.81 9.07
N HIS A 267 55.13 -25.27 7.99
CA HIS A 267 55.74 -25.48 6.67
C HIS A 267 55.09 -24.62 5.56
N ILE A 268 54.01 -23.92 5.90
CA ILE A 268 53.35 -22.95 5.03
C ILE A 268 53.98 -21.56 5.24
N THR A 269 54.05 -20.76 4.18
CA THR A 269 54.60 -19.39 4.23
C THR A 269 53.53 -18.30 4.19
N SER A 270 52.41 -18.55 3.49
CA SER A 270 51.23 -17.67 3.47
C SER A 270 49.96 -18.52 3.41
N LEU A 271 48.88 -18.01 4.00
CA LEU A 271 47.56 -18.65 4.02
C LEU A 271 46.62 -18.12 2.92
N ASP A 272 47.08 -17.17 2.10
CA ASP A 272 46.26 -16.53 1.07
C ASP A 272 46.18 -17.39 -0.21
N GLU A 273 44.95 -17.80 -0.57
CA GLU A 273 44.69 -18.55 -1.80
C GLU A 273 44.44 -17.61 -2.99
N THR A 274 45.39 -17.56 -3.93
CA THR A 274 45.28 -16.74 -5.15
C THR A 274 44.29 -17.28 -6.18
N ASP A 275 43.93 -18.57 -6.09
CA ASP A 275 43.05 -19.27 -7.02
C ASP A 275 41.58 -19.33 -6.55
N ASP A 276 41.25 -18.72 -5.40
CA ASP A 276 39.85 -18.58 -4.98
C ASP A 276 39.18 -17.40 -5.69
N ILE A 277 38.01 -17.63 -6.30
CA ILE A 277 37.19 -16.58 -6.96
C ILE A 277 36.97 -15.40 -6.01
N ASN A 278 36.74 -15.69 -4.73
CA ASN A 278 36.47 -14.69 -3.71
C ASN A 278 37.72 -14.28 -2.92
N LYS A 279 38.92 -14.72 -3.29
CA LYS A 279 40.19 -14.46 -2.55
C LYS A 279 40.11 -14.78 -1.04
N ARG A 280 39.27 -15.74 -0.65
CA ARG A 280 39.07 -16.15 0.75
C ARG A 280 40.19 -17.09 1.20
N ASN A 281 40.84 -16.77 2.31
CA ASN A 281 41.81 -17.66 2.96
C ASN A 281 41.15 -18.78 3.79
N CYS A 282 41.96 -19.66 4.37
CA CYS A 282 41.49 -20.79 5.19
C CYS A 282 40.67 -20.36 6.44
N LEU A 283 40.92 -19.19 7.02
CA LEU A 283 40.18 -18.68 8.19
C LEU A 283 38.79 -18.17 7.81
N HIS A 284 38.65 -17.50 6.66
CA HIS A 284 37.35 -17.14 6.08
C HIS A 284 36.52 -18.40 5.85
N ARG A 285 37.10 -19.39 5.16
CA ARG A 285 36.45 -20.66 4.84
C ARG A 285 36.09 -21.45 6.09
N LEU A 286 36.94 -21.42 7.13
CA LEU A 286 36.63 -22.02 8.42
C LEU A 286 35.39 -21.35 9.03
N VAL A 287 35.37 -20.03 9.23
CA VAL A 287 34.20 -19.32 9.80
C VAL A 287 32.92 -19.57 8.98
N ILE A 288 33.01 -19.53 7.65
CA ILE A 288 31.88 -19.85 6.76
C ILE A 288 31.43 -21.31 6.94
N SER A 289 32.34 -22.27 7.06
CA SER A 289 32.01 -23.69 7.28
C SER A 289 31.34 -23.95 8.64
N ILE A 290 31.69 -23.17 9.69
CA ILE A 290 30.97 -23.19 10.96
C ILE A 290 29.53 -22.68 10.75
N GLY A 291 29.35 -21.68 9.88
CA GLY A 291 28.07 -21.20 9.36
C GLY A 291 27.22 -22.34 8.81
N ARG A 292 27.74 -22.96 7.76
CA ARG A 292 27.09 -24.06 7.03
C ARG A 292 26.75 -25.25 7.95
N ALA A 293 27.70 -25.70 8.78
CA ALA A 293 27.54 -26.87 9.65
C ALA A 293 26.50 -26.69 10.79
N LYS A 294 26.11 -25.45 11.09
CA LYS A 294 25.10 -25.13 12.12
C LYS A 294 23.74 -24.79 11.56
N SER A 295 23.66 -24.11 10.42
CA SER A 295 22.38 -23.93 9.71
C SER A 295 21.75 -25.30 9.40
N ALA A 296 22.52 -26.22 8.82
CA ALA A 296 22.04 -27.55 8.42
C ALA A 296 21.55 -28.46 9.56
N ARG A 297 21.92 -28.19 10.83
CA ARG A 297 21.46 -28.98 11.99
C ARG A 297 20.17 -28.48 12.62
N ASN A 298 19.81 -27.21 12.40
CA ASN A 298 18.64 -26.61 13.03
C ASN A 298 17.40 -26.65 12.14
N ASP A 299 17.56 -26.86 10.83
CA ASP A 299 16.43 -27.11 9.91
C ASP A 299 15.66 -28.38 10.31
N GLU A 300 16.33 -29.40 10.89
CA GLU A 300 15.67 -30.60 11.44
C GLU A 300 14.85 -30.35 12.72
N GLN A 301 15.20 -29.33 13.52
CA GLN A 301 14.57 -29.06 14.83
C GLN A 301 13.52 -27.94 14.81
N THR A 302 13.55 -27.06 13.81
CA THR A 302 12.70 -25.84 13.79
C THR A 302 11.33 -26.09 13.14
N THR A 303 11.13 -27.24 12.50
CA THR A 303 9.90 -27.69 11.83
C THR A 303 8.65 -27.77 12.72
N ALA A 304 8.79 -27.69 14.05
CA ALA A 304 7.70 -27.88 15.01
C ALA A 304 7.11 -26.61 15.65
N ALA A 305 7.70 -25.41 15.46
CA ALA A 305 7.41 -24.26 16.35
C ALA A 305 7.15 -22.89 15.70
N LEU A 306 7.41 -22.67 14.41
CA LEU A 306 7.15 -21.38 13.75
C LEU A 306 6.57 -21.57 12.34
N LEU A 307 5.24 -21.62 12.24
CA LEU A 307 4.54 -21.43 10.98
C LEU A 307 4.74 -19.98 10.48
N ASN A 308 4.92 -19.82 9.17
CA ASN A 308 4.94 -18.56 8.42
C ASN A 308 6.21 -17.67 8.45
N VAL A 309 7.41 -18.25 8.44
CA VAL A 309 8.52 -17.68 7.63
C VAL A 309 9.15 -18.82 6.82
N ASP A 310 9.08 -18.70 5.49
CA ASP A 310 9.34 -19.78 4.54
C ASP A 310 10.82 -20.18 4.40
N GLN A 311 11.15 -21.42 4.81
CA GLN A 311 12.32 -22.15 4.29
C GLN A 311 12.20 -22.46 2.77
N SER A 312 11.01 -22.28 2.15
CA SER A 312 10.80 -22.47 0.70
C SER A 312 11.47 -21.40 -0.18
N GLN A 313 12.03 -20.32 0.37
CA GLN A 313 12.59 -19.22 -0.44
C GLN A 313 13.86 -19.56 -1.24
N SER A 314 14.57 -20.65 -0.93
CA SER A 314 15.80 -21.03 -1.66
C SER A 314 15.55 -21.75 -2.99
N HIS A 315 14.37 -22.37 -3.17
CA HIS A 315 14.01 -23.16 -4.34
C HIS A 315 12.95 -22.52 -5.25
N PHE A 316 12.30 -21.44 -4.79
CA PHE A 316 11.18 -20.82 -5.50
C PHE A 316 11.44 -19.33 -5.78
N ILE A 317 11.09 -18.87 -6.98
CA ILE A 317 11.14 -17.46 -7.36
C ILE A 317 9.80 -16.80 -7.05
N THR A 318 9.83 -15.66 -6.35
CA THR A 318 8.67 -14.77 -6.21
C THR A 318 8.48 -13.96 -7.50
N PRO A 319 7.35 -14.12 -8.23
CA PRO A 319 7.11 -13.41 -9.49
C PRO A 319 7.10 -11.89 -9.31
N ALA A 320 7.54 -11.15 -10.34
CA ALA A 320 7.62 -9.69 -10.36
C ALA A 320 8.44 -9.01 -9.23
N ALA A 321 9.18 -9.77 -8.42
CA ALA A 321 10.11 -9.25 -7.41
C ALA A 321 11.57 -9.48 -7.82
N SER A 322 12.47 -8.55 -7.48
CA SER A 322 13.91 -8.75 -7.67
C SER A 322 14.41 -9.92 -6.82
N PRO A 323 15.27 -10.81 -7.35
CA PRO A 323 15.84 -11.90 -6.56
C PRO A 323 16.64 -11.35 -5.37
N PRO A 324 16.57 -11.98 -4.19
CA PRO A 324 17.27 -11.50 -3.00
C PRO A 324 18.79 -11.55 -3.22
N LEU A 325 19.43 -10.39 -3.10
CA LEU A 325 20.88 -10.23 -3.20
C LEU A 325 21.57 -10.70 -1.91
N GLY A 326 21.81 -12.02 -1.80
CA GLY A 326 22.60 -12.63 -0.73
C GLY A 326 22.04 -13.96 -0.23
N PRO A 327 22.80 -14.71 0.60
CA PRO A 327 22.29 -15.90 1.26
C PRO A 327 21.08 -15.58 2.13
N ALA A 328 20.18 -16.55 2.29
CA ALA A 328 18.90 -16.37 2.97
C ALA A 328 19.06 -15.75 4.37
N ARG A 329 18.12 -14.87 4.74
CA ARG A 329 18.08 -14.23 6.07
C ARG A 329 17.94 -15.30 7.14
N SER A 330 19.00 -15.54 7.90
CA SER A 330 18.96 -16.47 9.03
C SER A 330 18.17 -15.87 10.19
N THR A 331 16.86 -16.17 10.27
CA THR A 331 15.96 -15.82 11.39
C THR A 331 16.25 -16.68 12.63
N LEU A 332 17.53 -16.79 12.99
CA LEU A 332 18.05 -17.64 14.05
C LEU A 332 18.11 -16.87 15.38
N LYS A 333 17.61 -17.49 16.45
CA LYS A 333 17.81 -16.99 17.82
C LYS A 333 19.24 -17.29 18.26
N GLU A 334 20.09 -16.26 18.30
CA GLU A 334 21.54 -16.36 18.51
C GLU A 334 21.99 -17.21 19.71
N SER A 335 21.21 -17.21 20.80
CA SER A 335 21.59 -17.88 22.06
C SER A 335 21.70 -19.40 21.98
N SER A 336 21.24 -20.04 20.90
CA SER A 336 21.32 -21.50 20.70
C SER A 336 22.42 -21.96 19.74
N LEU A 337 23.10 -21.05 19.03
CA LEU A 337 23.90 -21.43 17.84
C LEU A 337 25.23 -22.12 18.18
N LEU A 338 26.04 -21.50 19.05
CA LEU A 338 27.38 -21.96 19.39
C LEU A 338 27.67 -21.76 20.89
N SER A 339 28.20 -22.80 21.52
CA SER A 339 28.78 -22.75 22.86
C SER A 339 30.31 -22.73 22.76
N ILE A 340 30.99 -22.19 23.78
CA ILE A 340 32.45 -22.30 23.92
C ILE A 340 32.95 -23.76 23.93
N ASN A 341 32.04 -24.70 24.24
CA ASN A 341 32.32 -26.13 24.24
C ASN A 341 32.19 -26.82 22.87
N ASP A 342 31.73 -26.12 21.84
CA ASP A 342 31.53 -26.70 20.51
C ASP A 342 32.85 -27.14 19.87
N GLU A 343 32.82 -28.25 19.14
CA GLU A 343 33.98 -28.84 18.48
C GLU A 343 34.57 -27.88 17.43
N TYR A 344 33.69 -27.17 16.71
CA TYR A 344 34.09 -26.21 15.68
C TYR A 344 34.74 -24.95 16.27
N VAL A 345 34.23 -24.45 17.41
CA VAL A 345 34.84 -23.32 18.12
C VAL A 345 36.19 -23.73 18.71
N LYS A 346 36.29 -24.95 19.26
CA LYS A 346 37.57 -25.54 19.72
C LYS A 346 38.58 -25.76 18.58
N LEU A 347 38.13 -26.07 17.37
CA LEU A 347 38.99 -26.19 16.20
C LEU A 347 39.51 -24.81 15.77
N LEU A 348 38.66 -23.79 15.71
CA LEU A 348 39.07 -22.42 15.42
C LEU A 348 40.05 -21.87 16.47
N ASP A 349 39.77 -22.09 17.76
CA ASP A 349 40.68 -21.77 18.87
C ASP A 349 42.03 -22.51 18.74
N HIS A 350 42.04 -23.79 18.39
CA HIS A 350 43.27 -24.55 18.14
C HIS A 350 44.08 -24.01 16.95
N VAL A 351 43.42 -23.70 15.83
CA VAL A 351 44.06 -23.09 14.65
C VAL A 351 44.67 -21.74 15.03
N LEU A 352 43.91 -20.84 15.65
CA LEU A 352 44.40 -19.51 16.05
C LEU A 352 45.57 -19.61 17.04
N LYS A 353 45.55 -20.54 18.00
CA LYS A 353 46.67 -20.81 18.92
C LYS A 353 47.94 -21.30 18.23
N THR A 354 47.83 -22.02 17.12
CA THR A 354 48.98 -22.59 16.39
C THR A 354 49.54 -21.67 15.29
N LEU A 355 48.93 -20.51 15.02
CA LEU A 355 49.46 -19.54 14.06
C LEU A 355 50.75 -18.85 14.55
N GLU A 356 51.85 -19.15 13.87
CA GLU A 356 53.11 -18.42 14.00
C GLU A 356 52.96 -16.92 13.63
N PRO A 357 53.84 -16.03 14.13
CA PRO A 357 53.76 -14.58 13.86
C PRO A 357 53.63 -14.20 12.39
N ARG A 358 54.28 -14.96 11.48
CA ARG A 358 54.19 -14.76 10.01
C ARG A 358 52.77 -14.95 9.45
N HIS A 359 51.97 -15.83 10.06
CA HIS A 359 50.62 -16.17 9.58
C HIS A 359 49.53 -15.26 10.15
N ARG A 360 49.80 -14.54 11.25
CA ARG A 360 48.78 -13.73 11.94
C ARG A 360 48.16 -12.66 11.04
N ALA A 361 48.88 -12.19 10.02
CA ALA A 361 48.34 -11.25 9.04
C ALA A 361 47.08 -11.78 8.30
N ALA A 362 46.93 -13.09 8.16
CA ALA A 362 45.79 -13.73 7.53
C ALA A 362 44.44 -13.38 8.20
N LEU A 363 44.41 -13.15 9.52
CA LEU A 363 43.18 -12.78 10.22
C LEU A 363 42.69 -11.36 9.84
N LYS A 364 43.58 -10.50 9.32
CA LYS A 364 43.29 -9.16 8.80
C LYS A 364 43.27 -9.10 7.26
N SER A 365 43.56 -10.20 6.56
CA SER A 365 43.49 -10.25 5.09
C SER A 365 42.06 -10.01 4.60
N ARG A 366 41.94 -9.35 3.44
CA ARG A 366 40.66 -8.93 2.86
C ARG A 366 40.35 -9.71 1.58
N ASP A 367 39.14 -10.24 1.51
CA ASP A 367 38.63 -11.02 0.38
C ASP A 367 38.22 -10.14 -0.82
N SER A 368 37.59 -10.74 -1.84
CA SER A 368 37.13 -10.04 -3.06
C SER A 368 36.06 -8.98 -2.79
N TYR A 369 35.28 -9.11 -1.71
CA TYR A 369 34.29 -8.14 -1.22
C TYR A 369 34.94 -7.12 -0.28
N GLY A 370 36.19 -7.33 0.12
CA GLY A 370 36.91 -6.51 1.10
C GLY A 370 36.69 -6.94 2.55
N ARG A 371 36.06 -8.09 2.79
CA ARG A 371 35.73 -8.62 4.12
C ARG A 371 36.89 -9.40 4.73
N PHE A 372 36.98 -9.42 6.06
CA PHE A 372 37.84 -10.33 6.85
C PHE A 372 36.98 -11.30 7.67
N PRO A 373 37.52 -12.37 8.32
CA PRO A 373 36.69 -13.42 8.93
C PRO A 373 35.66 -12.95 9.97
N LEU A 374 35.91 -11.82 10.66
CA LEU A 374 34.96 -11.21 11.61
C LEU A 374 33.67 -10.72 10.94
N HIS A 375 33.71 -10.24 9.68
CA HIS A 375 32.51 -9.86 8.92
C HIS A 375 31.55 -11.05 8.75
N TYR A 376 32.09 -12.21 8.40
CA TYR A 376 31.30 -13.43 8.22
C TYR A 376 30.74 -13.93 9.56
N ALA A 377 31.54 -13.91 10.63
CA ALA A 377 31.06 -14.26 11.97
C ALA A 377 29.90 -13.36 12.44
N ALA A 378 29.99 -12.06 12.14
CA ALA A 378 28.93 -11.09 12.43
C ALA A 378 27.68 -11.27 11.57
N GLN A 379 27.85 -11.58 10.28
CA GLN A 379 26.77 -11.89 9.33
C GLN A 379 25.95 -13.12 9.73
N PHE A 380 26.56 -14.13 10.35
CA PHE A 380 25.88 -15.36 10.82
C PHE A 380 25.40 -15.29 12.28
N GLY A 381 25.61 -14.17 12.99
CA GLY A 381 25.17 -14.03 14.39
C GLY A 381 25.96 -14.88 15.40
N PHE A 382 27.24 -15.17 15.12
CA PHE A 382 28.05 -16.06 15.95
C PHE A 382 28.79 -15.32 17.07
N VAL A 383 28.06 -14.95 18.12
CA VAL A 383 28.56 -14.27 19.34
C VAL A 383 29.93 -14.80 19.80
N VAL A 384 30.03 -16.10 20.11
CA VAL A 384 31.26 -16.73 20.62
C VAL A 384 32.42 -16.69 19.62
N VAL A 385 32.15 -16.76 18.32
CA VAL A 385 33.18 -16.69 17.27
C VAL A 385 33.67 -15.24 17.11
N CYS A 386 32.77 -14.27 17.17
CA CYS A 386 33.13 -12.85 17.20
C CYS A 386 34.00 -12.53 18.42
N GLU A 387 33.60 -12.97 19.63
CA GLU A 387 34.39 -12.80 20.86
C GLU A 387 35.78 -13.43 20.76
N LEU A 388 35.87 -14.68 20.25
CA LEU A 388 37.13 -15.39 20.08
C LEU A 388 38.06 -14.69 19.07
N VAL A 389 37.53 -14.28 17.91
CA VAL A 389 38.29 -13.56 16.88
C VAL A 389 38.75 -12.21 17.39
N MET A 390 37.88 -11.43 18.04
CA MET A 390 38.25 -10.15 18.65
C MET A 390 39.36 -10.31 19.68
N LYS A 391 39.26 -11.31 20.57
CA LYS A 391 40.30 -11.62 21.56
C LYS A 391 41.66 -11.88 20.90
N TYR A 392 41.72 -12.74 19.88
CA TYR A 392 43.00 -13.02 19.19
C TYR A 392 43.54 -11.80 18.43
N MET A 393 42.66 -10.97 17.84
CA MET A 393 43.09 -9.71 17.23
C MET A 393 43.63 -8.71 18.28
N GLN A 394 43.08 -8.70 19.50
CA GLN A 394 43.56 -7.88 20.62
C GLN A 394 44.93 -8.39 21.12
N ASP A 395 45.05 -9.69 21.41
CA ASP A 395 46.28 -10.35 21.86
C ASP A 395 47.46 -10.17 20.86
N TRP A 396 47.16 -10.00 19.57
CA TRP A 396 48.16 -9.80 18.51
C TRP A 396 48.37 -8.34 18.11
N GLY A 397 47.71 -7.37 18.77
CA GLY A 397 47.82 -5.95 18.44
C GLY A 397 47.23 -5.57 17.07
N GLN A 398 46.36 -6.40 16.50
CA GLN A 398 45.71 -6.18 15.20
C GLN A 398 44.35 -5.47 15.32
N PHE A 399 43.75 -5.47 16.52
CA PHE A 399 42.46 -4.85 16.83
C PHE A 399 42.60 -3.36 17.14
N THR A 400 42.87 -2.55 16.11
CA THR A 400 42.93 -1.10 16.18
C THR A 400 41.52 -0.50 16.03
N VAL A 401 40.93 -0.09 17.15
CA VAL A 401 39.58 0.53 17.24
C VAL A 401 39.64 1.94 17.85
N GLU A 402 40.67 2.70 17.48
CA GLU A 402 40.86 4.09 17.95
C GLU A 402 39.79 5.02 17.37
N ASN A 403 39.41 4.81 16.11
CA ASN A 403 38.34 5.51 15.40
C ASN A 403 36.97 4.81 15.50
N GLY A 404 36.90 3.67 16.20
CA GLY A 404 35.72 2.81 16.32
C GLY A 404 35.69 1.59 15.38
N ILE A 405 34.75 0.66 15.62
CA ILE A 405 34.63 -0.61 14.87
C ILE A 405 33.85 -0.49 13.54
N ASP A 406 33.25 0.66 13.29
CA ASP A 406 32.50 1.04 12.10
C ASP A 406 33.27 1.99 11.15
N ALA A 407 34.46 2.42 11.55
CA ALA A 407 35.34 3.28 10.78
C ALA A 407 35.77 2.66 9.43
N PRO A 408 36.19 3.46 8.43
CA PRO A 408 36.51 2.99 7.07
C PRO A 408 37.51 1.82 7.01
N GLU A 409 38.45 1.75 7.94
CA GLU A 409 39.41 0.63 8.06
C GLU A 409 38.77 -0.73 8.40
N TRP A 410 37.55 -0.75 8.95
CA TRP A 410 36.74 -1.94 9.23
C TRP A 410 35.67 -2.22 8.16
N GLN A 411 35.38 -1.26 7.28
CA GLN A 411 34.36 -1.39 6.23
C GLN A 411 34.84 -2.24 5.05
N ASP A 412 33.92 -3.00 4.44
CA ASP A 412 34.11 -3.71 3.17
C ASP A 412 33.90 -2.78 1.95
N LYS A 413 33.88 -3.31 0.72
CA LYS A 413 33.69 -2.51 -0.50
C LYS A 413 32.33 -1.82 -0.61
N ASP A 414 31.31 -2.30 0.11
CA ASP A 414 29.96 -1.74 0.13
C ASP A 414 29.80 -0.69 1.26
N GLY A 415 30.86 -0.45 2.04
CA GLY A 415 30.85 0.40 3.23
C GLY A 415 30.31 -0.31 4.48
N GLN A 416 30.27 -1.64 4.50
CA GLN A 416 29.72 -2.43 5.61
C GLN A 416 30.84 -2.92 6.53
N ALA A 417 30.83 -2.48 7.78
CA ALA A 417 31.66 -3.02 8.85
C ALA A 417 31.01 -4.29 9.44
N PRO A 418 31.72 -5.09 10.27
CA PRO A 418 31.12 -6.25 10.94
C PRO A 418 29.87 -5.87 11.76
N LEU A 419 29.88 -4.69 12.41
CA LEU A 419 28.73 -4.14 13.12
C LEU A 419 27.52 -3.89 12.20
N HIS A 420 27.73 -3.44 10.96
CA HIS A 420 26.66 -3.23 9.99
C HIS A 420 26.04 -4.58 9.58
N LEU A 421 26.86 -5.63 9.39
CA LEU A 421 26.40 -6.96 9.04
C LEU A 421 25.59 -7.65 10.14
N SER A 422 25.96 -7.50 11.42
CA SER A 422 25.16 -8.08 12.52
C SER A 422 23.79 -7.41 12.63
N VAL A 423 23.71 -6.10 12.39
CA VAL A 423 22.42 -5.38 12.37
C VAL A 423 21.55 -5.80 11.18
N ILE A 424 22.14 -5.87 9.98
CA ILE A 424 21.43 -6.33 8.76
C ILE A 424 20.92 -7.76 8.92
N GLY A 425 21.66 -8.63 9.61
CA GLY A 425 21.26 -10.00 9.94
C GLY A 425 20.21 -10.13 11.06
N GLY A 426 19.94 -9.06 11.81
CA GLY A 426 19.00 -9.08 12.95
C GLY A 426 19.58 -9.75 14.21
N HIS A 427 20.88 -9.58 14.45
CA HIS A 427 21.65 -10.27 15.49
C HIS A 427 22.00 -9.35 16.70
N PRO A 428 21.11 -9.20 17.70
CA PRO A 428 21.31 -8.28 18.84
C PRO A 428 22.45 -8.65 19.79
N LEU A 429 22.64 -9.92 20.15
CA LEU A 429 23.73 -10.34 21.04
C LEU A 429 25.09 -10.16 20.38
N THR A 430 25.18 -10.44 19.08
CA THR A 430 26.40 -10.25 18.28
C THR A 430 26.71 -8.76 18.12
N THR A 431 25.69 -7.94 17.88
CA THR A 431 25.81 -6.47 17.88
C THR A 431 26.31 -5.98 19.25
N GLN A 432 25.75 -6.48 20.36
CA GLN A 432 26.21 -6.15 21.71
C GLN A 432 27.66 -6.61 21.97
N ALA A 433 28.05 -7.80 21.50
CA ALA A 433 29.41 -8.31 21.66
C ALA A 433 30.44 -7.46 20.90
N LEU A 434 30.14 -7.05 19.66
CA LEU A 434 30.98 -6.15 18.86
C LEU A 434 31.16 -4.78 19.54
N LEU A 435 30.07 -4.19 20.06
CA LEU A 435 30.10 -2.93 20.81
C LEU A 435 30.86 -3.03 22.14
N LYS A 436 30.76 -4.17 22.85
CA LYS A 436 31.59 -4.46 24.04
C LYS A 436 33.07 -4.60 23.66
N GLY A 437 33.36 -5.29 22.56
CA GLY A 437 34.72 -5.51 22.04
C GLY A 437 35.43 -4.21 21.67
N GLU A 438 34.70 -3.22 21.15
CA GLU A 438 35.21 -1.87 20.90
C GLU A 438 35.76 -1.17 22.16
N ASN A 439 35.14 -1.40 23.32
CA ASN A 439 35.47 -0.73 24.58
C ASN A 439 36.52 -1.45 25.45
N TRP A 440 37.28 -2.40 24.88
CA TRP A 440 38.29 -3.20 25.61
C TRP A 440 39.44 -2.38 26.23
N LYS A 441 39.78 -1.21 25.66
CA LYS A 441 40.75 -0.24 26.22
C LYS A 441 40.09 0.84 27.09
N GLY A 442 38.79 0.70 27.40
CA GLY A 442 37.98 1.72 28.07
C GLY A 442 36.99 2.42 27.12
N HIS A 443 36.01 3.07 27.75
CA HIS A 443 35.06 3.98 27.08
C HIS A 443 35.79 5.27 26.69
N SER A 444 35.50 5.80 25.50
CA SER A 444 36.03 7.09 25.04
C SER A 444 34.98 7.78 24.18
N ASP A 445 34.59 8.99 24.58
CA ASP A 445 33.54 9.79 23.94
C ASP A 445 33.91 10.16 22.48
N GLN A 446 35.21 10.13 22.15
CA GLN A 446 35.72 10.33 20.80
C GLN A 446 35.20 9.27 19.81
N LYS A 447 35.02 8.01 20.25
CA LYS A 447 34.47 6.94 19.39
C LYS A 447 33.01 7.21 19.04
N ALA A 448 32.22 7.60 20.04
CA ALA A 448 30.82 7.98 19.84
C ALA A 448 30.69 9.23 18.95
N ALA A 449 31.62 10.18 19.02
CA ALA A 449 31.66 11.30 18.09
C ALA A 449 31.94 10.86 16.64
N MET A 450 32.97 10.04 16.39
CA MET A 450 33.30 9.56 15.05
C MET A 450 32.17 8.71 14.44
N ARG A 451 31.46 7.93 15.26
CA ARG A 451 30.29 7.14 14.86
C ARG A 451 29.13 7.96 14.29
N ARG A 452 28.96 9.22 14.73
CA ARG A 452 27.93 10.12 14.19
C ARG A 452 28.26 10.58 12.76
N ASP A 453 29.54 10.78 12.46
CA ASP A 453 29.99 11.20 11.12
C ASP A 453 29.88 10.06 10.08
N ILE A 454 29.78 8.80 10.53
CA ILE A 454 29.68 7.63 9.65
C ILE A 454 28.21 7.43 9.22
N SER A 455 27.85 8.06 8.10
CA SER A 455 26.50 7.96 7.48
C SER A 455 26.01 6.51 7.28
N LYS A 456 26.90 5.52 7.13
CA LYS A 456 26.53 4.10 7.03
C LYS A 456 25.98 3.54 8.36
N SER A 457 26.52 3.95 9.51
CA SER A 457 26.05 3.54 10.83
C SER A 457 24.61 4.01 11.06
N SER A 458 24.31 5.25 10.67
CA SER A 458 22.97 5.84 10.77
C SER A 458 21.99 5.26 9.75
N ALA A 459 22.42 4.97 8.52
CA ALA A 459 21.62 4.24 7.54
C ALA A 459 21.27 2.81 8.04
N VAL A 460 22.15 2.20 8.83
CA VAL A 460 21.92 0.90 9.47
C VAL A 460 20.94 1.00 10.65
N LEU A 461 20.95 2.09 11.43
CA LEU A 461 19.91 2.39 12.42
C LEU A 461 18.52 2.56 11.77
N ALA A 462 18.46 3.27 10.64
CA ALA A 462 17.25 3.43 9.83
C ALA A 462 16.71 2.08 9.33
N MET A 463 17.59 1.19 8.86
CA MET A 463 17.23 -0.17 8.44
C MET A 463 16.78 -1.07 9.61
N ALA A 464 17.44 -1.00 10.77
CA ALA A 464 17.03 -1.72 11.98
C ALA A 464 15.64 -1.27 12.46
N THR A 465 15.38 0.04 12.40
CA THR A 465 14.08 0.63 12.72
C THR A 465 13.02 0.13 11.74
N LYS A 466 13.28 0.16 10.42
CA LYS A 466 12.37 -0.37 9.39
C LYS A 466 12.02 -1.85 9.61
N ALA A 467 12.99 -2.65 10.05
CA ALA A 467 12.82 -4.08 10.35
C ALA A 467 12.21 -4.38 11.74
N ASN A 468 11.87 -3.35 12.53
CA ASN A 468 11.39 -3.45 13.91
C ASN A 468 12.33 -4.22 14.87
N PHE A 469 13.65 -4.09 14.69
CA PHE A 469 14.64 -4.71 15.58
C PHE A 469 14.87 -3.87 16.83
N THR A 470 13.87 -3.78 17.71
CA THR A 470 13.83 -2.86 18.87
C THR A 470 15.07 -2.93 19.76
N LEU A 471 15.55 -4.13 20.11
CA LEU A 471 16.78 -4.31 20.89
C LEU A 471 18.04 -3.82 20.17
N ILE A 472 18.11 -3.95 18.83
CA ILE A 472 19.24 -3.45 18.04
C ILE A 472 19.20 -1.93 17.94
N VAL A 473 18.01 -1.35 17.71
CA VAL A 473 17.79 0.10 17.73
C VAL A 473 18.27 0.69 19.05
N LYS A 474 17.93 0.05 20.19
CA LYS A 474 18.44 0.45 21.51
C LYS A 474 19.97 0.37 21.60
N LEU A 475 20.57 -0.75 21.22
CA LEU A 475 22.03 -0.92 21.27
C LEU A 475 22.80 0.10 20.41
N LEU A 476 22.24 0.50 19.26
CA LEU A 476 22.84 1.50 18.38
C LEU A 476 22.67 2.94 18.91
N VAL A 477 21.52 3.25 19.51
CA VAL A 477 21.29 4.52 20.23
C VAL A 477 22.25 4.64 21.42
N ASP A 478 22.31 3.62 22.28
CA ASP A 478 23.22 3.55 23.43
C ASP A 478 24.72 3.62 23.00
N ALA A 479 25.04 3.22 21.76
CA ALA A 479 26.39 3.29 21.18
C ALA A 479 26.76 4.65 20.55
N GLY A 480 25.83 5.61 20.51
CA GLY A 480 26.06 6.95 19.97
C GLY A 480 25.97 7.07 18.45
N VAL A 481 25.20 6.22 17.76
CA VAL A 481 24.83 6.43 16.34
C VAL A 481 23.98 7.68 16.20
N ASP A 482 24.20 8.47 15.14
CA ASP A 482 23.40 9.66 14.88
C ASP A 482 21.93 9.30 14.56
N ILE A 483 21.08 9.57 15.54
CA ILE A 483 19.62 9.41 15.52
C ILE A 483 18.95 10.35 14.49
N ASN A 484 19.56 11.51 14.25
CA ASN A 484 18.99 12.61 13.47
C ASN A 484 19.48 12.66 12.02
N TRP A 485 20.32 11.70 11.62
CA TRP A 485 20.75 11.52 10.25
C TRP A 485 19.54 11.39 9.32
N GLN A 486 19.60 12.09 8.19
CA GLN A 486 18.59 12.06 7.15
C GLN A 486 19.08 11.25 5.95
N ASP A 487 18.20 10.40 5.42
CA ASP A 487 18.41 9.73 4.15
C ASP A 487 18.26 10.69 2.95
N PRO A 488 18.47 10.24 1.69
CA PRO A 488 18.28 11.10 0.51
C PRO A 488 16.86 11.67 0.33
N ALA A 489 15.83 11.07 0.94
CA ALA A 489 14.47 11.59 0.99
C ALA A 489 14.24 12.59 2.14
N GLY A 490 15.21 12.78 3.04
CA GLY A 490 15.08 13.63 4.21
C GLY A 490 14.49 12.90 5.43
N GLU A 491 14.26 11.59 5.35
CA GLU A 491 13.69 10.80 6.43
C GLU A 491 14.76 10.42 7.47
N THR A 492 14.45 10.66 8.75
CA THR A 492 15.24 10.14 9.88
C THR A 492 14.70 8.79 10.35
N SER A 493 15.43 8.10 11.24
CA SER A 493 14.96 6.85 11.85
C SER A 493 13.59 7.02 12.56
N LEU A 494 13.28 8.21 13.09
CA LEU A 494 11.98 8.52 13.69
C LEU A 494 10.86 8.69 12.65
N HIS A 495 11.16 9.22 11.46
CA HIS A 495 10.20 9.23 10.33
C HIS A 495 9.86 7.81 9.89
N ILE A 496 10.87 6.92 9.83
CA ILE A 496 10.69 5.50 9.49
C ILE A 496 9.85 4.79 10.56
N ALA A 497 10.13 5.01 11.85
CA ALA A 497 9.31 4.45 12.93
C ALA A 497 7.85 4.93 12.83
N ALA A 498 7.64 6.22 12.57
CA ALA A 498 6.33 6.82 12.36
C ALA A 498 5.57 6.25 11.16
N ARG A 499 6.27 5.97 10.04
CA ARG A 499 5.68 5.42 8.80
C ARG A 499 5.21 3.98 8.96
N PHE A 500 5.99 3.14 9.64
CA PHE A 500 5.71 1.71 9.78
C PHE A 500 4.93 1.32 11.05
N GLY A 501 4.64 2.28 11.96
CA GLY A 501 3.89 2.02 13.19
C GLY A 501 4.71 1.40 14.33
N HIS A 502 6.04 1.44 14.25
CA HIS A 502 6.95 0.79 15.21
C HIS A 502 7.12 1.62 16.49
N ALA A 503 6.08 1.61 17.34
CA ALA A 503 6.00 2.43 18.55
C ALA A 503 7.14 2.21 19.55
N GLU A 504 7.61 0.96 19.74
CA GLU A 504 8.76 0.67 20.61
C GLU A 504 10.06 1.32 20.09
N CYS A 505 10.32 1.25 18.78
CA CYS A 505 11.44 1.95 18.16
C CYS A 505 11.31 3.47 18.31
N ALA A 506 10.12 4.04 18.09
CA ALA A 506 9.87 5.46 18.29
C ALA A 506 10.14 5.89 19.75
N GLN A 507 9.70 5.10 20.73
CA GLN A 507 9.93 5.37 22.15
C GLN A 507 11.44 5.36 22.49
N ILE A 508 12.20 4.39 21.98
CA ILE A 508 13.67 4.32 22.18
C ILE A 508 14.36 5.55 21.58
N LEU A 509 14.01 5.94 20.35
CA LEU A 509 14.59 7.09 19.66
C LEU A 509 14.26 8.43 20.36
N LEU A 510 13.04 8.58 20.89
CA LEU A 510 12.60 9.77 21.63
C LEU A 510 13.22 9.87 23.03
N GLN A 511 13.44 8.75 23.71
CA GLN A 511 14.19 8.72 24.98
C GLN A 511 15.66 9.11 24.75
N GLY A 512 16.29 8.52 23.73
CA GLY A 512 17.67 8.81 23.33
C GLY A 512 18.69 8.53 24.44
N THR A 513 19.83 9.21 24.38
CA THR A 513 20.84 9.27 25.45
C THR A 513 20.89 10.69 26.04
N PRO A 514 21.60 10.93 27.16
CA PRO A 514 21.81 12.28 27.69
C PRO A 514 22.49 13.24 26.70
N GLU A 515 23.32 12.71 25.80
CA GLU A 515 24.10 13.45 24.81
C GLU A 515 23.33 13.68 23.50
N GLN A 516 22.39 12.78 23.15
CA GLN A 516 21.64 12.85 21.89
C GLN A 516 20.19 12.40 22.03
N LYS A 517 19.26 13.23 21.54
CA LYS A 517 17.83 12.91 21.42
C LYS A 517 17.36 13.06 19.97
N ALA A 518 16.30 12.34 19.60
CA ALA A 518 15.64 12.53 18.32
C ALA A 518 15.00 13.92 18.22
N ASP A 519 15.31 14.68 17.16
CA ASP A 519 14.60 15.90 16.81
C ASP A 519 13.34 15.55 16.02
N PHE A 520 12.20 15.65 16.69
CA PHE A 520 10.87 15.41 16.14
C PHE A 520 10.34 16.58 15.27
N ASN A 521 11.10 17.67 15.12
CA ASN A 521 10.74 18.80 14.26
C ASN A 521 11.44 18.78 12.89
N VAL A 522 12.36 17.84 12.65
CA VAL A 522 12.97 17.61 11.33
C VAL A 522 11.88 17.34 10.30
N ILE A 523 12.11 17.78 9.06
CA ILE A 523 11.19 17.66 7.93
C ILE A 523 11.82 16.81 6.82
N GLU A 524 11.00 15.97 6.15
CA GLU A 524 11.41 15.26 4.94
C GLU A 524 11.28 16.12 3.67
N ASN A 525 12.01 15.77 2.60
CA ASN A 525 12.24 16.64 1.45
C ASN A 525 11.05 16.80 0.50
N THR A 526 10.04 15.91 0.56
CA THR A 526 8.97 15.83 -0.45
C THR A 526 7.80 16.77 -0.16
N PHE A 527 7.31 16.76 1.08
CA PHE A 527 6.14 17.51 1.55
C PHE A 527 6.46 18.38 2.77
N ALA A 528 7.71 18.38 3.25
CA ALA A 528 8.12 18.97 4.52
C ALA A 528 7.36 18.39 5.73
N TRP A 529 7.02 17.10 5.68
CA TRP A 529 6.38 16.39 6.79
C TRP A 529 7.37 16.11 7.92
N THR A 530 6.91 16.34 9.16
CA THR A 530 7.57 15.85 10.38
C THR A 530 7.12 14.42 10.70
N PRO A 531 7.76 13.71 11.65
CA PRO A 531 7.27 12.39 12.11
C PRO A 531 5.82 12.42 12.61
N LEU A 532 5.38 13.55 13.19
CA LEU A 532 3.98 13.73 13.62
C LEU A 532 3.01 13.77 12.43
N HIS A 533 3.40 14.40 11.32
CA HIS A 533 2.60 14.38 10.09
C HIS A 533 2.51 12.97 9.53
N ILE A 534 3.63 12.24 9.43
CA ILE A 534 3.64 10.85 8.94
C ILE A 534 2.76 9.94 9.81
N ALA A 535 2.93 9.95 11.13
CA ALA A 535 2.11 9.13 12.04
C ALA A 535 0.62 9.50 11.98
N SER A 536 0.29 10.77 11.72
CA SER A 536 -1.09 11.25 11.54
C SER A 536 -1.68 10.94 10.17
N VAL A 537 -0.84 10.77 9.14
CA VAL A 537 -1.20 10.41 7.76
C VAL A 537 -1.41 8.91 7.60
N ASP A 538 -0.57 8.10 8.25
CA ASP A 538 -0.58 6.64 8.15
C ASP A 538 -1.41 5.96 9.28
N GLY A 539 -1.98 6.74 10.21
CA GLY A 539 -2.97 6.27 11.20
C GLY A 539 -2.40 5.70 12.51
N HIS A 540 -1.12 5.94 12.83
CA HIS A 540 -0.41 5.30 13.94
C HIS A 540 -0.58 6.05 15.28
N LEU A 541 -1.76 5.91 15.89
CA LEU A 541 -2.13 6.58 17.15
C LEU A 541 -1.07 6.48 18.28
N PRO A 542 -0.48 5.30 18.61
CA PRO A 542 0.48 5.20 19.71
C PRO A 542 1.74 6.08 19.51
N ILE A 543 2.16 6.29 18.26
CA ILE A 543 3.29 7.16 17.94
C ILE A 543 2.91 8.63 18.04
N VAL A 544 1.68 8.99 17.67
CA VAL A 544 1.17 10.35 17.90
C VAL A 544 1.14 10.68 19.39
N GLU A 545 0.71 9.75 20.25
CA GLU A 545 0.71 9.95 21.70
C GLU A 545 2.14 10.15 22.24
N LEU A 546 3.09 9.28 21.86
CA LEU A 546 4.52 9.43 22.21
C LEU A 546 5.13 10.77 21.73
N LEU A 547 4.76 11.25 20.54
CA LEU A 547 5.24 12.52 20.00
C LEU A 547 4.63 13.73 20.71
N ILE A 548 3.35 13.67 21.10
CA ILE A 548 2.71 14.70 21.93
C ILE A 548 3.37 14.76 23.32
N GLU A 549 3.61 13.60 23.94
CA GLU A 549 4.32 13.49 25.23
C GLU A 549 5.76 14.02 25.17
N ALA A 550 6.45 13.81 24.04
CA ALA A 550 7.78 14.36 23.79
C ALA A 550 7.80 15.88 23.52
N GLY A 551 6.63 16.51 23.31
CA GLY A 551 6.50 17.95 23.05
C GLY A 551 6.59 18.36 21.59
N ALA A 552 6.16 17.50 20.66
CA ALA A 552 6.10 17.83 19.22
C ALA A 552 5.16 19.02 18.93
N ASP A 553 5.57 19.90 18.01
CA ASP A 553 4.77 21.06 17.61
C ASP A 553 3.56 20.62 16.76
N ILE A 554 2.42 20.48 17.42
CA ILE A 554 1.10 20.17 16.85
C ILE A 554 0.53 21.29 15.95
N HIS A 555 1.12 22.49 15.98
CA HIS A 555 0.71 23.66 15.20
C HIS A 555 1.65 23.97 14.04
N LYS A 556 2.75 23.23 13.87
CA LYS A 556 3.65 23.35 12.72
C LYS A 556 2.93 22.89 11.44
N PRO A 557 2.80 23.74 10.42
CA PRO A 557 2.27 23.33 9.13
C PRO A 557 3.33 22.61 8.28
N ASP A 558 2.89 21.76 7.36
CA ASP A 558 3.70 21.19 6.29
C ASP A 558 3.98 22.19 5.16
N GLY A 559 4.71 21.74 4.12
CA GLY A 559 5.07 22.56 2.97
C GLY A 559 3.88 23.01 2.10
N SER A 560 2.68 22.48 2.34
CA SER A 560 1.42 22.88 1.70
C SER A 560 0.54 23.74 2.61
N GLY A 561 0.97 24.04 3.84
CA GLY A 561 0.18 24.81 4.81
C GLY A 561 -0.88 23.98 5.56
N TRP A 562 -0.70 22.66 5.63
CA TRP A 562 -1.60 21.74 6.34
C TRP A 562 -1.03 21.33 7.71
N LEU A 563 -1.90 21.18 8.69
CA LEU A 563 -1.55 20.65 10.02
C LEU A 563 -1.69 19.13 10.06
N ALA A 564 -0.91 18.46 10.92
CA ALA A 564 -1.04 17.03 11.19
C ALA A 564 -2.49 16.60 11.56
N ARG A 565 -3.21 17.44 12.31
CA ARG A 565 -4.63 17.23 12.66
C ARG A 565 -5.57 17.28 11.44
N GLU A 566 -5.28 18.17 10.49
CA GLU A 566 -6.08 18.31 9.26
C GLU A 566 -5.88 17.10 8.34
N HIS A 567 -4.64 16.58 8.24
CA HIS A 567 -4.35 15.32 7.57
C HIS A 567 -5.06 14.13 8.22
N ALA A 568 -5.01 14.01 9.55
CA ALA A 568 -5.71 12.95 10.27
C ALA A 568 -7.24 13.00 10.05
N SER A 569 -7.84 14.20 10.15
CA SER A 569 -9.26 14.42 9.92
C SER A 569 -9.67 14.10 8.47
N LEU A 570 -8.88 14.53 7.48
CA LEU A 570 -9.12 14.28 6.06
C LEU A 570 -9.08 12.78 5.70
N ARG A 571 -8.22 12.02 6.38
CA ARG A 571 -7.99 10.57 6.15
C ARG A 571 -8.83 9.66 7.03
N GLY A 572 -9.73 10.21 7.85
CA GLY A 572 -10.61 9.44 8.72
C GLY A 572 -9.95 8.90 10.00
N HIS A 573 -8.74 9.35 10.35
CA HIS A 573 -8.07 8.98 11.59
C HIS A 573 -8.59 9.82 12.77
N MET A 574 -9.89 9.72 13.05
CA MET A 574 -10.60 10.61 13.96
C MET A 574 -10.11 10.53 15.41
N ALA A 575 -9.66 9.36 15.89
CA ALA A 575 -9.02 9.24 17.20
C ALA A 575 -7.75 10.10 17.33
N ILE A 576 -6.92 10.16 16.28
CA ILE A 576 -5.73 11.01 16.22
C ILE A 576 -6.13 12.49 16.16
N ALA A 577 -7.11 12.84 15.32
CA ALA A 577 -7.60 14.21 15.20
C ALA A 577 -8.20 14.74 16.53
N ALA A 578 -8.90 13.89 17.28
CA ALA A 578 -9.44 14.22 18.60
C ALA A 578 -8.33 14.45 19.64
N LYS A 579 -7.31 13.58 19.68
CA LYS A 579 -6.15 13.73 20.59
C LYS A 579 -5.36 15.00 20.31
N LEU A 580 -5.09 15.32 19.03
CA LEU A 580 -4.42 16.55 18.63
C LEU A 580 -5.25 17.81 18.95
N ALA A 581 -6.58 17.75 18.83
CA ALA A 581 -7.46 18.84 19.24
C ALA A 581 -7.43 19.08 20.77
N GLN A 582 -7.45 18.01 21.57
CA GLN A 582 -7.37 18.09 23.03
C GLN A 582 -6.03 18.68 23.50
N ALA A 583 -4.91 18.21 22.94
CA ALA A 583 -3.57 18.72 23.25
C ALA A 583 -3.45 20.23 22.95
N GLY A 584 -3.97 20.68 21.80
CA GLY A 584 -4.00 22.11 21.44
C GLY A 584 -4.78 22.97 22.42
N SER A 585 -5.91 22.49 22.92
CA SER A 585 -6.72 23.21 23.90
C SER A 585 -6.08 23.31 25.29
N MET A 586 -5.14 22.42 25.64
CA MET A 586 -4.40 22.49 26.91
C MET A 586 -3.17 23.40 26.83
N SER A 587 -2.56 23.54 25.65
CA SER A 587 -1.44 24.47 25.44
C SER A 587 -1.89 25.95 25.50
N SER A 588 -3.15 26.24 25.20
CA SER A 588 -3.72 27.60 25.25
C SER A 588 -4.10 28.04 26.66
N SER A 589 -3.12 28.38 27.49
CA SER A 589 -3.29 29.22 28.69
C SER A 589 -2.46 30.52 28.56
N PRO A 590 -2.90 31.64 29.15
CA PRO A 590 -2.73 32.94 28.51
C PRO A 590 -1.31 33.53 28.63
N ARG A 591 -0.61 33.62 27.49
CA ARG A 591 0.49 34.57 27.30
C ARG A 591 0.18 35.52 26.15
N SER A 592 -0.22 36.74 26.53
CA SER A 592 -0.19 38.00 25.78
C SER A 592 -0.50 37.95 24.27
N HIS A 593 -1.65 38.52 23.89
CA HIS A 593 -1.97 38.88 22.51
C HIS A 593 -0.83 39.62 21.81
N ALA A 594 -0.24 39.00 20.79
CA ALA A 594 0.50 39.68 19.74
C ALA A 594 -0.20 39.35 18.42
N HIS A 595 -1.03 40.28 17.93
CA HIS A 595 -1.67 40.16 16.62
C HIS A 595 -0.62 40.27 15.50
N THR A 596 -0.03 39.15 15.09
CA THR A 596 0.62 39.04 13.79
C THR A 596 -0.45 38.77 12.73
N ARG A 597 -0.83 39.83 12.01
CA ARG A 597 -1.64 39.73 10.79
C ARG A 597 -0.89 38.87 9.75
N SER A 598 -1.24 37.60 9.63
CA SER A 598 -0.83 36.77 8.50
C SER A 598 -1.47 37.35 7.24
N ARG A 599 -0.62 37.74 6.28
CA ARG A 599 -1.06 38.32 5.01
C ARG A 599 -1.71 37.23 4.17
N GLU A 600 -2.79 37.60 3.48
CA GLU A 600 -3.43 36.80 2.46
C GLU A 600 -2.38 36.24 1.49
N SER A 601 -2.36 34.93 1.34
CA SER A 601 -1.55 34.23 0.33
C SER A 601 -2.39 33.12 -0.29
N SER A 602 -2.28 32.99 -1.61
CA SER A 602 -3.18 32.19 -2.44
C SER A 602 -3.03 30.69 -2.18
N PRO A 603 -4.12 29.90 -2.17
CA PRO A 603 -4.05 28.46 -1.96
C PRO A 603 -3.40 27.74 -3.18
N PRO A 604 -2.54 26.72 -2.95
CA PRO A 604 -1.93 25.95 -4.02
C PRO A 604 -2.86 24.83 -4.54
N ASN A 605 -2.69 24.48 -5.82
CA ASN A 605 -3.50 23.47 -6.51
C ASN A 605 -3.37 22.07 -5.88
N LEU A 606 -4.51 21.36 -5.77
CA LEU A 606 -4.60 19.92 -5.52
C LEU A 606 -3.94 19.11 -6.66
N SER A 607 -2.62 18.98 -6.63
CA SER A 607 -1.87 18.09 -7.51
C SER A 607 -1.89 16.66 -6.96
N SER A 608 -2.20 15.72 -7.86
CA SER A 608 -2.23 14.28 -7.58
C SER A 608 -0.95 13.79 -6.88
N ILE A 609 -1.11 13.31 -5.64
CA ILE A 609 -0.08 12.53 -4.94
C ILE A 609 -0.18 11.09 -5.48
N GLY A 610 0.49 10.87 -6.62
CA GLY A 610 0.51 9.63 -7.39
C GLY A 610 1.31 9.88 -8.68
N ALA A 611 2.58 9.47 -8.71
CA ALA A 611 3.58 10.12 -9.56
C ALA A 611 3.42 9.93 -11.09
N SER A 612 3.42 11.03 -11.85
CA SER A 612 4.05 11.06 -13.18
C SER A 612 4.43 12.47 -13.66
N ARG A 613 5.66 12.64 -14.17
CA ARG A 613 6.16 13.91 -14.74
C ARG A 613 5.44 14.29 -16.03
N SER A 614 4.79 15.47 -16.08
CA SER A 614 4.67 16.23 -17.34
C SER A 614 4.55 17.74 -17.16
N GLN A 615 5.14 18.45 -18.12
CA GLN A 615 5.42 19.89 -18.17
C GLN A 615 4.21 20.83 -17.95
N ALA A 616 4.50 21.97 -17.32
CA ALA A 616 3.55 23.04 -17.02
C ALA A 616 2.82 23.64 -18.25
N THR A 617 1.57 24.02 -18.02
CA THR A 617 0.77 24.93 -18.85
C THR A 617 0.04 25.94 -17.97
N LYS A 618 -0.35 27.07 -18.57
CA LYS A 618 -0.77 28.33 -17.91
C LYS A 618 -1.93 28.17 -16.92
N VAL A 619 -1.92 29.02 -15.90
CA VAL A 619 -3.05 29.27 -15.00
C VAL A 619 -4.08 30.14 -15.73
N GLU A 620 -5.33 29.67 -15.80
CA GLU A 620 -6.52 30.47 -16.10
C GLU A 620 -7.31 30.72 -14.80
N ALA A 621 -8.13 31.77 -14.79
CA ALA A 621 -8.86 32.19 -13.60
C ALA A 621 -9.94 31.18 -13.18
N THR A 622 -10.36 31.25 -11.91
CA THR A 622 -11.36 30.37 -11.29
C THR A 622 -12.66 30.29 -12.11
N GLU A 623 -12.86 29.15 -12.77
CA GLU A 623 -14.12 28.81 -13.46
C GLU A 623 -15.23 28.41 -12.46
N PRO A 624 -16.52 28.61 -12.81
CA PRO A 624 -17.63 28.33 -11.91
C PRO A 624 -17.84 26.83 -11.66
N VAL A 625 -18.50 26.52 -10.52
CA VAL A 625 -18.89 25.15 -10.11
C VAL A 625 -19.46 24.36 -11.29
N LYS A 626 -18.94 23.14 -11.48
CA LYS A 626 -19.05 22.32 -12.69
C LYS A 626 -20.48 22.15 -13.21
N THR A 627 -20.62 21.99 -14.53
CA THR A 627 -21.88 21.55 -15.17
C THR A 627 -22.04 20.03 -15.03
N PHE A 628 -23.01 19.62 -14.20
CA PHE A 628 -23.55 18.26 -14.14
C PHE A 628 -24.43 17.96 -15.38
N GLY A 629 -24.71 16.67 -15.67
CA GLY A 629 -25.88 16.30 -16.49
C GLY A 629 -25.69 15.99 -17.99
N HIS A 630 -24.55 15.43 -18.43
CA HIS A 630 -24.36 14.94 -19.82
C HIS A 630 -23.72 13.54 -19.93
N ARG A 631 -23.82 12.69 -18.90
CA ARG A 631 -23.15 11.38 -18.84
C ARG A 631 -24.07 10.17 -18.68
N TYR A 632 -25.38 10.35 -18.70
CA TYR A 632 -26.33 9.25 -18.57
C TYR A 632 -26.29 8.31 -19.79
N LEU A 633 -26.65 7.05 -19.56
CA LEU A 633 -26.69 5.98 -20.55
C LEU A 633 -28.00 6.02 -21.34
N THR A 634 -27.90 5.82 -22.66
CA THR A 634 -29.05 5.79 -23.57
C THR A 634 -29.32 4.39 -24.10
N ASN A 635 -28.35 3.80 -24.81
CA ASN A 635 -28.54 2.56 -25.57
C ASN A 635 -27.58 1.42 -25.17
N GLU A 636 -26.46 1.73 -24.53
CA GLU A 636 -25.44 0.76 -24.12
C GLU A 636 -25.30 0.75 -22.59
N SER A 637 -25.11 -0.44 -22.02
CA SER A 637 -24.79 -0.63 -20.60
C SER A 637 -23.31 -0.33 -20.34
N MET A 638 -23.02 0.21 -19.16
CA MET A 638 -21.65 0.43 -18.70
C MET A 638 -21.23 -0.71 -17.77
N VAL A 639 -20.03 -1.25 -18.01
CA VAL A 639 -19.37 -2.23 -17.14
C VAL A 639 -18.15 -1.57 -16.52
N LEU A 640 -18.14 -1.47 -15.20
CA LEU A 640 -17.02 -0.99 -14.40
C LEU A 640 -16.29 -2.18 -13.78
N VAL A 641 -14.95 -2.21 -13.87
CA VAL A 641 -14.11 -3.29 -13.34
C VAL A 641 -13.00 -2.72 -12.46
N SER A 642 -13.06 -2.99 -11.16
CA SER A 642 -12.03 -2.65 -10.17
C SER A 642 -11.17 -3.88 -9.87
N LEU A 643 -9.84 -3.73 -9.81
CA LEU A 643 -8.96 -4.84 -9.41
C LEU A 643 -8.74 -4.84 -7.89
N GLY A 644 -8.74 -6.03 -7.30
CA GLY A 644 -8.67 -6.27 -5.86
C GLY A 644 -9.99 -6.09 -5.11
N SER A 645 -9.94 -6.38 -3.82
CA SER A 645 -11.05 -6.20 -2.87
C SER A 645 -11.40 -4.73 -2.73
N MET A 646 -12.71 -4.44 -2.60
CA MET A 646 -13.20 -3.14 -2.14
C MET A 646 -13.52 -3.16 -0.63
N ASP A 647 -13.62 -4.35 -0.02
CA ASP A 647 -13.79 -4.56 1.41
C ASP A 647 -12.45 -4.40 2.13
N MET A 648 -12.32 -3.35 2.95
CA MET A 648 -11.13 -3.03 3.73
C MET A 648 -10.78 -4.09 4.78
N ARG A 649 -11.73 -4.95 5.15
CA ARG A 649 -11.52 -6.06 6.11
C ARG A 649 -10.77 -7.22 5.47
N ARG A 650 -10.74 -7.31 4.13
CA ARG A 650 -10.10 -8.38 3.35
C ARG A 650 -8.82 -7.87 2.68
N LYS A 651 -7.66 -8.23 3.25
CA LYS A 651 -6.33 -7.95 2.67
C LYS A 651 -5.95 -8.95 1.58
N ILE A 652 -6.76 -9.03 0.52
CA ILE A 652 -6.52 -9.89 -0.65
C ILE A 652 -5.80 -9.05 -1.72
N PRO A 653 -4.61 -9.45 -2.22
CA PRO A 653 -3.94 -8.74 -3.30
C PRO A 653 -4.75 -8.84 -4.60
N ALA A 654 -4.76 -7.78 -5.40
CA ALA A 654 -5.47 -7.75 -6.67
C ALA A 654 -5.03 -8.86 -7.63
N ILE A 655 -3.75 -9.21 -7.60
CA ILE A 655 -3.16 -10.28 -8.41
C ILE A 655 -2.16 -11.02 -7.53
N MET A 656 -2.37 -12.32 -7.39
CA MET A 656 -1.47 -13.25 -6.73
C MET A 656 -0.88 -14.16 -7.80
N LEU A 657 0.44 -14.29 -7.85
CA LEU A 657 1.12 -15.21 -8.75
C LEU A 657 1.80 -16.28 -7.93
N ASP A 658 1.67 -17.53 -8.36
CA ASP A 658 2.23 -18.67 -7.65
C ASP A 658 3.76 -18.62 -7.70
N ARG A 659 4.41 -19.09 -6.62
CA ARG A 659 5.87 -19.12 -6.58
C ARG A 659 6.36 -20.26 -7.46
N ILE A 660 7.29 -19.99 -8.36
CA ILE A 660 7.73 -20.98 -9.36
C ILE A 660 8.98 -21.71 -8.90
N PRO A 661 9.05 -23.04 -8.97
CA PRO A 661 10.30 -23.79 -8.81
C PRO A 661 11.39 -23.25 -9.74
N ILE A 662 12.61 -23.07 -9.26
CA ILE A 662 13.72 -22.52 -10.07
C ILE A 662 14.00 -23.36 -11.34
N ALA A 663 13.69 -24.65 -11.31
CA ALA A 663 13.70 -25.54 -12.49
C ALA A 663 12.79 -24.99 -13.63
N GLU A 664 11.58 -24.54 -13.30
CA GLU A 664 10.51 -24.11 -14.23
C GLU A 664 10.50 -22.58 -14.46
N ALA A 665 11.44 -21.85 -13.84
CA ALA A 665 11.56 -20.41 -14.03
C ALA A 665 11.82 -20.01 -15.51
N HIS A 666 12.43 -20.90 -16.28
CA HIS A 666 12.76 -20.65 -17.68
C HIS A 666 11.60 -20.98 -18.65
N SER A 667 10.71 -21.93 -18.33
CA SER A 667 9.50 -22.20 -19.10
C SER A 667 8.46 -21.10 -18.88
N THR A 668 8.18 -20.77 -17.62
CA THR A 668 7.10 -19.83 -17.25
C THR A 668 7.38 -18.35 -17.53
N GLN A 669 8.64 -17.90 -17.57
CA GLN A 669 9.03 -16.47 -17.75
C GLN A 669 8.46 -15.47 -16.72
N LEU A 670 7.83 -15.96 -15.64
CA LEU A 670 7.19 -15.16 -14.59
C LEU A 670 8.18 -14.48 -13.64
N ASP A 671 9.46 -14.84 -13.76
CA ASP A 671 10.61 -14.22 -13.10
C ASP A 671 11.10 -12.93 -13.81
N THR A 672 10.29 -12.40 -14.73
CA THR A 672 10.50 -11.08 -15.34
C THR A 672 9.71 -10.01 -14.57
N SER A 673 9.98 -8.72 -14.83
CA SER A 673 8.99 -7.68 -14.50
C SER A 673 7.74 -7.94 -15.32
N LEU A 674 6.60 -8.11 -14.67
CA LEU A 674 5.33 -8.43 -15.32
C LEU A 674 4.41 -7.21 -15.36
N SER A 675 3.50 -7.19 -16.32
CA SER A 675 2.39 -6.25 -16.40
C SER A 675 1.14 -7.02 -16.81
N VAL A 676 -0.02 -6.55 -16.36
CA VAL A 676 -1.32 -7.16 -16.65
C VAL A 676 -2.09 -6.25 -17.59
N ILE A 677 -2.54 -6.83 -18.70
CA ILE A 677 -3.42 -6.16 -19.66
C ILE A 677 -4.84 -6.64 -19.42
N VAL A 678 -5.69 -5.73 -18.95
CA VAL A 678 -7.12 -5.99 -18.81
C VAL A 678 -7.84 -5.52 -20.08
N SER A 679 -8.63 -6.42 -20.68
CA SER A 679 -9.40 -6.14 -21.90
C SER A 679 -10.75 -6.86 -21.89
N ALA A 680 -11.71 -6.37 -22.67
CA ALA A 680 -13.04 -6.95 -22.77
C ALA A 680 -13.38 -7.34 -24.22
N LYS A 681 -14.06 -8.48 -24.40
CA LYS A 681 -14.69 -8.90 -25.66
C LYS A 681 -16.20 -8.88 -25.49
N GLY A 682 -16.91 -8.38 -26.51
CA GLY A 682 -18.35 -8.08 -26.40
C GLY A 682 -18.64 -6.68 -25.83
N ALA A 683 -17.60 -5.89 -25.55
CA ALA A 683 -17.69 -4.51 -25.11
C ALA A 683 -16.66 -3.64 -25.85
N GLN A 684 -16.90 -2.32 -25.89
CA GLN A 684 -16.01 -1.30 -26.43
C GLN A 684 -15.23 -0.64 -25.27
N GLY A 685 -13.90 -0.52 -25.41
CA GLY A 685 -13.01 0.16 -24.46
C GLY A 685 -11.54 -0.06 -24.81
N GLU A 686 -10.65 0.87 -24.42
CA GLU A 686 -9.20 0.68 -24.62
C GLU A 686 -8.64 -0.31 -23.58
N PRO A 687 -7.84 -1.32 -23.96
CA PRO A 687 -7.14 -2.19 -23.03
C PRO A 687 -6.18 -1.41 -22.13
N THR A 688 -6.23 -1.64 -20.83
CA THR A 688 -5.36 -0.96 -19.85
C THR A 688 -4.23 -1.88 -19.40
N THR A 689 -3.00 -1.38 -19.45
CA THR A 689 -1.80 -2.09 -18.98
C THR A 689 -1.38 -1.54 -17.62
N ILE A 690 -1.28 -2.42 -16.63
CA ILE A 690 -0.91 -2.13 -15.24
C ILE A 690 0.39 -2.88 -14.96
N ASP A 691 1.41 -2.19 -14.46
CA ASP A 691 2.72 -2.79 -14.15
C ASP A 691 2.67 -3.45 -12.76
N LEU A 692 3.29 -4.63 -12.60
CA LEU A 692 3.41 -5.35 -11.33
C LEU A 692 4.76 -5.04 -10.64
N PRO A 693 4.82 -5.01 -9.29
CA PRO A 693 3.70 -5.16 -8.36
C PRO A 693 2.74 -3.96 -8.40
N ILE A 694 1.46 -4.24 -8.20
CA ILE A 694 0.40 -3.22 -8.15
C ILE A 694 0.63 -2.30 -6.94
N THR A 695 0.69 -1.00 -7.19
CA THR A 695 0.66 0.02 -6.13
C THR A 695 -0.74 0.14 -5.54
N ASP A 696 -0.83 0.49 -4.26
CA ASP A 696 -2.10 0.78 -3.60
C ASP A 696 -2.92 1.84 -4.38
N ASN A 697 -4.26 1.77 -4.25
CA ASN A 697 -5.30 2.59 -4.92
C ASN A 697 -5.84 2.11 -6.30
N ILE A 698 -5.51 0.92 -6.83
CA ILE A 698 -6.15 0.47 -8.09
C ILE A 698 -7.64 0.07 -7.90
N SER A 699 -8.04 -0.35 -6.70
CA SER A 699 -9.44 -0.74 -6.42
C SER A 699 -10.43 0.43 -6.50
N THR A 700 -10.01 1.66 -6.20
CA THR A 700 -10.81 2.90 -6.37
C THR A 700 -10.79 3.44 -7.80
N ASP A 701 -9.99 2.84 -8.69
CA ASP A 701 -9.72 3.28 -10.05
C ASP A 701 -10.27 2.31 -11.13
N PRO A 702 -11.60 2.11 -11.23
CA PRO A 702 -12.18 1.13 -12.13
C PRO A 702 -11.95 1.46 -13.61
N LEU A 703 -11.78 0.38 -14.38
CA LEU A 703 -11.75 0.34 -15.84
C LEU A 703 -13.19 0.40 -16.38
N VAL A 704 -13.39 1.12 -17.49
CA VAL A 704 -14.72 1.36 -18.08
C VAL A 704 -14.84 0.67 -19.43
N PHE A 705 -15.85 -0.17 -19.59
CA PHE A 705 -16.21 -0.80 -20.87
C PHE A 705 -17.70 -0.55 -21.18
N MET A 706 -18.04 -0.31 -22.46
CA MET A 706 -19.41 -0.08 -22.92
C MET A 706 -19.92 -1.29 -23.70
N ALA A 707 -21.10 -1.81 -23.37
CA ALA A 707 -21.65 -3.02 -23.99
C ALA A 707 -23.13 -2.89 -24.31
N ALA A 708 -23.54 -3.20 -25.54
CA ALA A 708 -24.95 -3.33 -25.91
C ALA A 708 -25.66 -4.47 -25.16
N ASP A 709 -24.91 -5.50 -24.73
CA ASP A 709 -25.41 -6.60 -23.90
C ASP A 709 -24.33 -7.02 -22.91
N ALA A 710 -24.52 -6.67 -21.64
CA ALA A 710 -23.57 -6.95 -20.56
C ALA A 710 -23.41 -8.47 -20.29
N THR A 711 -24.41 -9.30 -20.58
CA THR A 711 -24.36 -10.75 -20.32
C THR A 711 -23.33 -11.46 -21.20
N LYS A 712 -23.09 -10.93 -22.40
CA LYS A 712 -22.16 -11.47 -23.40
C LYS A 712 -20.70 -11.01 -23.19
N VAL A 713 -20.45 -10.13 -22.22
CA VAL A 713 -19.12 -9.56 -21.97
C VAL A 713 -18.19 -10.60 -21.33
N LYS A 714 -16.99 -10.74 -21.92
CA LYS A 714 -15.91 -11.58 -21.41
C LYS A 714 -14.68 -10.71 -21.15
N LEU A 715 -14.24 -10.65 -19.90
CA LEU A 715 -12.99 -9.99 -19.49
C LEU A 715 -11.82 -10.97 -19.67
N PHE A 716 -10.68 -10.42 -20.09
CA PHE A 716 -9.41 -11.10 -20.22
C PHE A 716 -8.36 -10.36 -19.40
N PHE A 717 -7.65 -11.10 -18.56
CA PHE A 717 -6.53 -10.64 -17.76
C PHE A 717 -5.27 -11.31 -18.31
N ASP A 718 -4.59 -10.63 -19.24
CA ASP A 718 -3.42 -11.16 -19.94
C ASP A 718 -2.14 -10.74 -19.20
N ILE A 719 -1.36 -11.70 -18.69
CA ILE A 719 -0.03 -11.48 -18.10
C ILE A 719 1.00 -11.38 -19.24
N VAL A 720 1.76 -10.29 -19.26
CA VAL A 720 2.84 -10.04 -20.23
C VAL A 720 4.09 -9.51 -19.52
N PRO A 721 5.31 -9.75 -20.03
CA PRO A 721 6.50 -9.07 -19.52
C PRO A 721 6.42 -7.54 -19.79
N THR A 722 6.62 -6.71 -18.76
CA THR A 722 6.51 -5.23 -18.81
C THR A 722 7.27 -4.62 -19.99
N TYR A 723 8.47 -5.12 -20.24
CA TYR A 723 9.33 -4.63 -21.30
C TYR A 723 8.84 -5.07 -22.68
N SER A 724 8.42 -6.32 -22.86
CA SER A 724 8.05 -6.89 -24.17
C SER A 724 7.00 -6.02 -24.87
N GLY A 725 5.93 -5.62 -24.16
CA GLY A 725 4.95 -4.63 -24.62
C GLY A 725 4.28 -4.93 -25.98
N HIS A 726 4.29 -6.21 -26.38
CA HIS A 726 3.66 -6.75 -27.57
C HIS A 726 2.57 -7.73 -27.11
N GLN A 727 1.39 -7.70 -27.73
CA GLN A 727 0.29 -8.64 -27.41
C GLN A 727 0.56 -10.09 -27.85
N ASP A 728 1.68 -10.33 -28.55
CA ASP A 728 2.01 -11.61 -29.16
C ASP A 728 2.72 -12.57 -28.18
N HIS A 729 3.34 -12.05 -27.12
CA HIS A 729 3.99 -12.85 -26.06
C HIS A 729 3.24 -12.72 -24.73
N LYS A 730 2.20 -13.53 -24.57
CA LYS A 730 1.43 -13.69 -23.33
C LYS A 730 1.97 -14.87 -22.54
N VAL A 731 2.21 -14.66 -21.25
CA VAL A 731 2.67 -15.69 -20.32
C VAL A 731 1.48 -16.49 -19.77
N GLY A 732 0.40 -15.80 -19.43
CA GLY A 732 -0.82 -16.43 -18.97
C GLY A 732 -2.06 -15.56 -19.16
N ARG A 733 -3.23 -16.17 -18.95
CA ARG A 733 -4.53 -15.55 -19.21
C ARG A 733 -5.58 -16.03 -18.20
N GLY A 734 -6.14 -15.09 -17.43
CA GLY A 734 -7.42 -15.28 -16.75
C GLY A 734 -8.59 -14.86 -17.64
N VAL A 735 -9.73 -15.56 -17.56
CA VAL A 735 -10.94 -15.23 -18.34
C VAL A 735 -12.18 -15.24 -17.45
N ALA A 736 -12.88 -14.11 -17.38
CA ALA A 736 -14.14 -13.98 -16.65
C ALA A 736 -15.32 -13.73 -17.62
N SER A 737 -16.37 -14.54 -17.55
CA SER A 737 -17.59 -14.37 -18.34
C SER A 737 -18.69 -13.81 -17.44
N LEU A 738 -19.05 -12.53 -17.60
CA LEU A 738 -19.84 -11.81 -16.59
C LEU A 738 -21.24 -12.43 -16.38
N GLY A 739 -21.89 -12.88 -17.45
CA GLY A 739 -23.20 -13.54 -17.39
C GLY A 739 -23.23 -14.91 -16.69
N SER A 740 -22.08 -15.51 -16.35
CA SER A 740 -22.03 -16.80 -15.63
C SER A 740 -21.37 -16.73 -14.26
N ILE A 741 -20.71 -15.61 -13.91
CA ILE A 741 -19.83 -15.53 -12.74
C ILE A 741 -20.53 -15.04 -11.47
N LYS A 742 -21.58 -14.22 -11.61
CA LYS A 742 -22.53 -13.88 -10.53
C LYS A 742 -23.89 -14.47 -10.91
N GLN A 743 -24.25 -15.62 -10.35
CA GLN A 743 -25.58 -16.22 -10.53
C GLN A 743 -26.61 -15.41 -9.72
N ALA A 744 -27.74 -15.06 -10.34
CA ALA A 744 -28.82 -14.33 -9.66
C ALA A 744 -29.54 -15.22 -8.65
N ILE A 745 -29.89 -14.67 -7.49
CA ILE A 745 -30.60 -15.39 -6.42
C ILE A 745 -32.11 -15.21 -6.65
N GLY A 746 -32.68 -16.01 -7.55
CA GLY A 746 -34.05 -15.82 -8.02
C GLY A 746 -34.19 -14.65 -9.00
N THR A 747 -35.40 -14.09 -9.13
CA THR A 747 -35.76 -13.19 -10.24
C THR A 747 -35.24 -11.76 -10.11
N SER A 748 -34.99 -11.26 -8.89
CA SER A 748 -34.68 -9.84 -8.65
C SER A 748 -33.82 -9.62 -7.39
N ARG A 749 -32.99 -10.60 -7.01
CA ARG A 749 -32.06 -10.48 -5.87
C ARG A 749 -30.63 -10.82 -6.28
N MET A 750 -29.68 -10.19 -5.61
CA MET A 750 -28.24 -10.40 -5.83
C MET A 750 -27.51 -10.64 -4.51
N ASN A 751 -26.38 -11.36 -4.58
CA ASN A 751 -25.44 -11.48 -3.47
C ASN A 751 -24.74 -10.13 -3.23
N LEU A 752 -24.58 -9.72 -1.98
CA LEU A 752 -23.84 -8.52 -1.57
C LEU A 752 -22.32 -8.71 -1.61
N GLN A 753 -21.81 -9.95 -1.63
CA GLN A 753 -20.39 -10.22 -1.83
C GLN A 753 -19.95 -9.84 -3.25
N GLY A 754 -19.19 -8.76 -3.36
CA GLY A 754 -18.72 -8.20 -4.63
C GLY A 754 -17.54 -8.95 -5.27
N ASP A 755 -16.62 -9.44 -4.45
CA ASP A 755 -15.33 -10.00 -4.87
C ASP A 755 -15.47 -11.25 -5.75
N VAL A 756 -14.71 -11.28 -6.84
CA VAL A 756 -14.61 -12.42 -7.76
C VAL A 756 -13.14 -12.75 -7.98
N THR A 757 -12.79 -14.02 -7.78
CA THR A 757 -11.44 -14.55 -8.06
C THR A 757 -11.48 -15.47 -9.27
N VAL A 758 -10.51 -15.32 -10.18
CA VAL A 758 -10.38 -16.14 -11.40
C VAL A 758 -8.93 -16.60 -11.55
N PRO A 759 -8.67 -17.91 -11.77
CA PRO A 759 -7.32 -18.42 -12.01
C PRO A 759 -6.74 -17.90 -13.33
N ILE A 760 -5.45 -17.65 -13.34
CA ILE A 760 -4.64 -17.31 -14.51
C ILE A 760 -4.05 -18.63 -15.02
N LEU A 761 -4.35 -18.99 -16.26
CA LEU A 761 -3.79 -20.19 -16.89
C LEU A 761 -2.54 -19.85 -17.71
N SER A 762 -1.48 -20.66 -17.60
CA SER A 762 -0.29 -20.62 -18.45
C SER A 762 -0.65 -20.78 -19.92
N THR A 763 0.02 -20.04 -20.81
CA THR A 763 -0.17 -20.20 -22.27
C THR A 763 0.55 -21.41 -22.86
N LEU A 764 1.52 -21.98 -22.14
CA LEU A 764 2.30 -23.14 -22.58
C LEU A 764 1.62 -24.44 -22.14
N ASP A 765 1.42 -24.60 -20.83
CA ASP A 765 1.06 -25.88 -20.21
C ASP A 765 -0.38 -25.92 -19.68
N MET A 766 -1.12 -24.80 -19.78
CA MET A 766 -2.50 -24.63 -19.28
C MET A 766 -2.68 -24.81 -17.76
N GLU A 767 -1.59 -24.92 -17.00
CA GLU A 767 -1.62 -24.95 -15.52
C GLU A 767 -1.99 -23.59 -14.92
N VAL A 768 -2.48 -23.60 -13.67
CA VAL A 768 -2.74 -22.37 -12.91
C VAL A 768 -1.39 -21.81 -12.43
N ILE A 769 -1.14 -20.55 -12.74
CA ILE A 769 0.09 -19.81 -12.37
C ILE A 769 -0.18 -18.65 -11.40
N GLY A 770 -1.40 -18.58 -10.88
CA GLY A 770 -1.87 -17.53 -9.99
C GLY A 770 -3.35 -17.22 -10.17
N GLU A 771 -3.80 -16.16 -9.52
CA GLU A 771 -5.19 -15.73 -9.46
C GLU A 771 -5.31 -14.20 -9.61
N VAL A 772 -6.36 -13.74 -10.28
CA VAL A 772 -6.80 -12.34 -10.28
C VAL A 772 -8.04 -12.21 -9.42
N ASN A 773 -8.00 -11.31 -8.46
CA ASN A 773 -9.16 -10.87 -7.70
C ASN A 773 -9.64 -9.51 -8.24
N PHE A 774 -10.95 -9.38 -8.47
CA PHE A 774 -11.57 -8.16 -8.99
C PHE A 774 -13.04 -8.05 -8.59
N ASN A 775 -13.58 -6.85 -8.59
CA ASN A 775 -15.01 -6.57 -8.49
C ASN A 775 -15.51 -5.93 -9.80
N PHE A 776 -16.79 -6.09 -10.11
CA PHE A 776 -17.42 -5.42 -11.26
C PHE A 776 -18.86 -4.99 -10.95
N LEU A 777 -19.23 -3.85 -11.53
CA LEU A 777 -20.57 -3.26 -11.50
C LEU A 777 -21.09 -3.13 -12.93
N VAL A 778 -22.35 -3.53 -13.16
CA VAL A 778 -23.05 -3.37 -14.43
C VAL A 778 -24.17 -2.35 -14.23
N ILE A 779 -24.13 -1.28 -15.01
CA ILE A 779 -25.15 -0.23 -15.03
C ILE A 779 -25.90 -0.32 -16.35
N THR A 780 -27.21 -0.58 -16.29
CA THR A 780 -28.09 -0.58 -17.46
C THR A 780 -28.60 0.83 -17.79
N PRO A 781 -28.95 1.13 -19.05
CA PRO A 781 -29.66 2.37 -19.38
C PRO A 781 -31.08 2.38 -18.80
N PHE A 782 -31.57 3.57 -18.45
CA PHE A 782 -32.92 3.82 -17.98
C PHE A 782 -33.61 4.85 -18.90
N SER A 783 -34.93 4.71 -19.10
CA SER A 783 -35.70 5.60 -19.98
C SER A 783 -37.10 5.82 -19.44
N HIS A 784 -37.52 7.08 -19.32
CA HIS A 784 -38.85 7.44 -18.84
C HIS A 784 -39.44 8.61 -19.67
N PRO A 785 -40.77 8.65 -19.97
CA PRO A 785 -41.37 9.72 -20.77
C PRO A 785 -41.16 11.14 -20.21
N ASN A 786 -41.13 11.29 -18.88
CA ASN A 786 -40.93 12.59 -18.22
C ASN A 786 -39.45 13.00 -18.08
N MET A 787 -38.50 12.22 -18.61
CA MET A 787 -37.06 12.52 -18.53
C MET A 787 -36.66 13.57 -19.56
N SER A 788 -36.25 14.76 -19.10
CA SER A 788 -35.86 15.89 -19.95
C SER A 788 -34.40 16.32 -19.75
N ILE A 789 -33.71 16.62 -20.85
CA ILE A 789 -32.33 17.15 -20.83
C ILE A 789 -32.39 18.67 -20.70
N THR A 790 -32.46 19.18 -19.48
CA THR A 790 -32.57 20.63 -19.23
C THR A 790 -31.21 21.32 -19.34
N THR A 791 -31.02 22.16 -20.35
CA THR A 791 -29.73 22.84 -20.64
C THR A 791 -29.38 24.00 -19.69
N LYS A 792 -30.19 24.26 -18.66
CA LYS A 792 -30.06 25.45 -17.80
C LYS A 792 -30.10 25.08 -16.31
N GLN A 793 -29.05 25.53 -15.62
CA GLN A 793 -28.94 25.79 -14.18
C GLN A 793 -29.62 24.77 -13.22
N THR A 794 -28.79 23.95 -12.58
CA THR A 794 -29.16 23.25 -11.35
C THR A 794 -29.52 24.26 -10.26
N TYR A 795 -30.70 24.13 -9.65
CA TYR A 795 -31.24 25.04 -8.62
C TYR A 795 -30.25 25.44 -7.51
N TRP A 796 -29.36 24.53 -7.11
CA TRP A 796 -28.30 24.80 -6.11
C TRP A 796 -27.35 25.95 -6.50
N LYS A 797 -27.33 26.42 -7.76
CA LYS A 797 -26.52 27.55 -8.24
C LYS A 797 -27.18 28.92 -8.08
N GLU A 798 -28.45 29.00 -7.68
CA GLU A 798 -29.19 30.27 -7.55
C GLU A 798 -29.11 30.90 -6.14
N ILE A 799 -28.31 30.31 -5.24
CA ILE A 799 -28.43 30.54 -3.79
C ILE A 799 -27.14 31.12 -3.21
N SER A 800 -27.27 32.21 -2.46
CA SER A 800 -26.17 32.95 -1.82
C SER A 800 -25.97 32.66 -0.33
N SER A 801 -26.78 31.78 0.27
CA SER A 801 -26.80 31.49 1.71
C SER A 801 -26.90 29.98 1.99
N THR A 802 -26.22 29.51 3.05
CA THR A 802 -26.30 28.12 3.52
C THR A 802 -27.74 27.67 3.75
N MET A 803 -28.12 26.50 3.22
CA MET A 803 -29.46 25.94 3.39
C MET A 803 -29.60 25.06 4.64
N ILE A 804 -30.84 24.97 5.15
CA ILE A 804 -31.19 24.06 6.25
C ILE A 804 -32.02 22.90 5.68
N ILE A 805 -31.49 21.68 5.84
CA ILE A 805 -32.20 20.45 5.54
C ILE A 805 -32.77 19.90 6.84
N GLY A 806 -34.08 19.75 6.90
CA GLY A 806 -34.76 19.11 8.03
C GLY A 806 -34.63 17.60 7.92
N HIS A 807 -33.87 17.01 8.84
CA HIS A 807 -33.86 15.57 9.05
C HIS A 807 -35.25 15.11 9.56
N ARG A 808 -35.55 13.81 9.48
CA ARG A 808 -36.74 13.17 10.09
C ARG A 808 -36.95 13.67 11.52
N GLY A 809 -38.20 13.67 12.01
CA GLY A 809 -38.63 14.35 13.24
C GLY A 809 -37.96 13.90 14.55
N LEU A 810 -36.70 14.28 14.68
CA LEU A 810 -35.82 14.32 15.82
C LEU A 810 -35.32 12.96 16.30
N GLY A 811 -33.98 12.82 16.33
CA GLY A 811 -33.24 11.95 17.27
C GLY A 811 -33.41 12.35 18.75
N LYS A 812 -34.62 12.82 19.12
CA LYS A 812 -35.09 13.11 20.47
C LYS A 812 -35.89 11.96 21.07
N ASN A 813 -36.22 10.90 20.33
CA ASN A 813 -36.98 9.72 20.77
C ASN A 813 -36.25 8.86 21.83
N ASN A 814 -35.56 9.53 22.75
CA ASN A 814 -34.94 9.02 23.96
C ASN A 814 -36.00 8.96 25.07
N ALA A 815 -35.99 7.88 25.85
CA ALA A 815 -36.86 7.68 27.01
C ALA A 815 -36.71 8.74 28.14
N SER A 816 -35.74 9.65 28.04
CA SER A 816 -35.34 10.61 29.08
C SER A 816 -35.85 12.05 28.89
N ASN A 817 -36.56 12.35 27.79
CA ASN A 817 -36.91 13.73 27.41
C ASN A 817 -38.23 14.24 28.02
N ARG A 818 -38.31 15.55 28.29
CA ARG A 818 -39.45 16.22 28.97
C ARG A 818 -40.49 16.88 28.04
N SER A 819 -40.54 16.51 26.77
CA SER A 819 -41.38 17.16 25.76
C SER A 819 -42.07 16.15 24.86
N LEU A 820 -43.27 16.47 24.37
CA LEU A 820 -44.00 15.65 23.39
C LEU A 820 -43.16 15.39 22.14
N GLN A 821 -43.22 14.16 21.65
CA GLN A 821 -42.42 13.66 20.53
C GLN A 821 -43.30 12.98 19.49
N LEU A 822 -42.97 13.22 18.23
CA LEU A 822 -43.60 12.61 17.07
C LEU A 822 -42.85 11.33 16.72
N GLY A 823 -43.56 10.29 16.31
CA GLY A 823 -42.95 9.08 15.79
C GLY A 823 -42.10 9.36 14.55
N GLU A 824 -40.94 8.71 14.47
CA GLU A 824 -40.08 8.71 13.30
C GLU A 824 -40.69 7.92 12.14
N ASN A 825 -40.23 8.20 10.91
CA ASN A 825 -40.76 7.62 9.67
C ASN A 825 -42.27 7.90 9.44
N THR A 826 -42.85 8.89 10.15
CA THR A 826 -44.25 9.30 9.98
C THR A 826 -44.39 10.59 9.18
N LEU A 827 -45.46 10.68 8.40
CA LEU A 827 -45.80 11.85 7.59
C LEU A 827 -45.91 13.14 8.43
N GLN A 828 -46.43 13.05 9.66
CA GLN A 828 -46.52 14.18 10.60
C GLN A 828 -45.15 14.74 11.02
N SER A 829 -44.14 13.87 11.13
CA SER A 829 -42.78 14.29 11.48
C SER A 829 -42.16 15.20 10.40
N PHE A 830 -42.43 14.89 9.13
CA PHE A 830 -41.96 15.63 7.96
C PHE A 830 -42.73 16.95 7.72
N ILE A 831 -44.05 16.94 7.97
CA ILE A 831 -44.88 18.16 7.99
C ILE A 831 -44.40 19.12 9.09
N ALA A 832 -44.05 18.60 10.26
CA ALA A 832 -43.51 19.42 11.34
C ALA A 832 -42.16 20.06 10.97
N ALA A 833 -41.21 19.31 10.40
CA ALA A 833 -39.93 19.86 9.94
C ALA A 833 -40.11 20.98 8.90
N THR A 834 -41.05 20.80 7.96
CA THR A 834 -41.45 21.80 6.96
C THR A 834 -41.94 23.09 7.62
N ASN A 835 -42.92 22.99 8.53
CA ASN A 835 -43.53 24.13 9.21
C ASN A 835 -42.56 24.91 10.11
N LEU A 836 -41.42 24.31 10.48
CA LEU A 836 -40.36 24.93 11.28
C LEU A 836 -39.30 25.66 10.43
N GLY A 837 -39.43 25.68 9.10
CA GLY A 837 -38.60 26.48 8.19
C GLY A 837 -37.54 25.69 7.41
N ALA A 838 -37.63 24.36 7.32
CA ALA A 838 -36.71 23.56 6.52
C ALA A 838 -36.87 23.83 5.01
N ASN A 839 -35.76 23.99 4.27
CA ASN A 839 -35.79 24.19 2.81
C ASN A 839 -36.04 22.86 2.07
N TYR A 840 -35.48 21.78 2.62
CA TYR A 840 -35.65 20.40 2.18
C TYR A 840 -36.03 19.53 3.36
N VAL A 841 -36.76 18.46 3.09
CA VAL A 841 -36.95 17.36 4.03
C VAL A 841 -36.16 16.15 3.53
N GLU A 842 -35.41 15.52 4.43
CA GLU A 842 -34.65 14.29 4.18
C GLU A 842 -35.39 13.06 4.72
N PHE A 843 -35.40 11.98 3.94
CA PHE A 843 -35.98 10.71 4.32
C PHE A 843 -35.37 9.53 3.55
N ASP A 844 -35.26 8.40 4.24
CA ASP A 844 -34.79 7.12 3.74
C ASP A 844 -35.85 6.41 2.87
N VAL A 845 -35.47 5.94 1.69
CA VAL A 845 -36.29 5.07 0.83
C VAL A 845 -35.67 3.68 0.77
N GLN A 846 -36.49 2.67 1.10
CA GLN A 846 -36.20 1.25 0.89
C GLN A 846 -37.28 0.62 -0.01
N LEU A 847 -37.01 -0.59 -0.53
CA LEU A 847 -38.00 -1.39 -1.27
C LEU A 847 -38.46 -2.59 -0.44
N THR A 848 -39.76 -2.83 -0.47
CA THR A 848 -40.39 -4.06 0.02
C THR A 848 -40.17 -5.23 -0.93
N LYS A 849 -40.56 -6.44 -0.50
CA LYS A 849 -40.49 -7.69 -1.27
C LYS A 849 -41.21 -7.63 -2.63
N ASP A 850 -42.27 -6.84 -2.70
CA ASP A 850 -43.11 -6.54 -3.88
C ASP A 850 -42.67 -5.27 -4.63
N LEU A 851 -41.46 -4.76 -4.36
CA LEU A 851 -40.84 -3.61 -5.02
C LEU A 851 -41.63 -2.30 -4.87
N VAL A 852 -42.26 -2.07 -3.72
CA VAL A 852 -42.91 -0.79 -3.40
C VAL A 852 -41.92 0.10 -2.62
N PRO A 853 -41.68 1.36 -3.06
CA PRO A 853 -40.87 2.31 -2.30
C PRO A 853 -41.57 2.78 -1.01
N VAL A 854 -40.99 2.41 0.14
CA VAL A 854 -41.46 2.75 1.49
C VAL A 854 -40.46 3.63 2.22
N ILE A 855 -40.95 4.44 3.15
CA ILE A 855 -40.12 5.37 3.94
C ILE A 855 -39.71 4.72 5.25
N TYR A 856 -38.44 4.31 5.40
CA TYR A 856 -37.98 3.62 6.60
C TYR A 856 -36.46 3.61 6.83
N HIS A 857 -36.10 3.82 8.10
CA HIS A 857 -34.90 3.31 8.79
C HIS A 857 -35.38 2.56 10.06
N ASP A 858 -34.65 1.64 10.70
CA ASP A 858 -33.34 1.06 10.38
C ASP A 858 -33.41 0.11 9.14
N PHE A 859 -32.47 -0.82 8.95
CA PHE A 859 -32.63 -1.92 7.95
C PHE A 859 -33.61 -3.00 8.43
N LEU A 860 -33.75 -3.15 9.75
CA LEU A 860 -34.61 -4.11 10.43
C LEU A 860 -35.86 -3.43 10.99
N VAL A 861 -37.02 -4.00 10.64
CA VAL A 861 -38.32 -3.62 11.16
C VAL A 861 -38.60 -4.49 12.38
N SER A 862 -38.49 -3.90 13.58
CA SER A 862 -38.56 -4.61 14.87
C SER A 862 -39.83 -4.28 15.67
N GLU A 863 -40.71 -3.42 15.15
CA GLU A 863 -41.97 -2.96 15.75
C GLU A 863 -42.98 -4.09 16.04
N THR A 864 -42.78 -5.28 15.48
CA THR A 864 -43.59 -6.49 15.74
C THR A 864 -43.05 -7.37 16.87
N GLY A 865 -41.87 -7.05 17.42
CA GLY A 865 -41.15 -7.92 18.36
C GLY A 865 -40.36 -9.03 17.67
N ILE A 866 -40.27 -9.01 16.34
CA ILE A 866 -39.44 -9.87 15.49
C ILE A 866 -38.61 -8.94 14.61
N ASP A 867 -37.31 -9.19 14.50
CA ASP A 867 -36.42 -8.44 13.61
C ASP A 867 -36.56 -8.96 12.17
N ALA A 868 -37.14 -8.16 11.25
CA ALA A 868 -37.35 -8.54 9.85
C ALA A 868 -36.81 -7.46 8.88
N PRO A 869 -35.95 -7.79 7.90
CA PRO A 869 -35.48 -6.82 6.92
C PRO A 869 -36.62 -6.31 6.02
N VAL A 870 -36.66 -5.01 5.71
CA VAL A 870 -37.74 -4.38 4.90
C VAL A 870 -38.02 -5.13 3.59
N HIS A 871 -36.97 -5.55 2.89
CA HIS A 871 -37.05 -6.27 1.61
C HIS A 871 -37.61 -7.71 1.70
N THR A 872 -37.94 -8.19 2.90
CA THR A 872 -38.61 -9.49 3.14
C THR A 872 -40.12 -9.35 3.35
N LEU A 873 -40.59 -8.17 3.76
CA LEU A 873 -42.00 -7.85 4.00
C LEU A 873 -42.67 -7.35 2.71
N THR A 874 -43.97 -7.62 2.53
CA THR A 874 -44.76 -6.95 1.47
C THR A 874 -45.19 -5.55 1.91
N ALA A 875 -45.57 -4.68 0.96
CA ALA A 875 -46.07 -3.35 1.27
C ALA A 875 -47.31 -3.36 2.17
N GLU A 876 -48.25 -4.28 1.91
CA GLU A 876 -49.42 -4.48 2.77
C GLU A 876 -49.02 -4.87 4.21
N GLN A 877 -48.05 -5.79 4.37
CA GLN A 877 -47.56 -6.16 5.69
C GLN A 877 -46.92 -4.97 6.39
N PHE A 878 -46.04 -4.23 5.70
CA PHE A 878 -45.28 -3.10 6.25
C PHE A 878 -46.18 -1.95 6.71
N LEU A 879 -47.19 -1.55 5.91
CA LEU A 879 -48.07 -0.43 6.26
C LEU A 879 -48.95 -0.74 7.48
N HIS A 880 -49.43 -1.98 7.62
CA HIS A 880 -50.32 -2.36 8.73
C HIS A 880 -49.60 -2.67 10.06
N LEU A 881 -48.27 -2.60 10.13
CA LEU A 881 -47.51 -2.90 11.36
C LEU A 881 -47.85 -1.95 12.52
N ASN A 882 -48.09 -0.68 12.20
CA ASN A 882 -48.40 0.36 13.18
C ASN A 882 -49.88 0.76 13.17
N ASP A 883 -50.74 -0.01 12.49
CA ASP A 883 -52.14 0.36 12.35
C ASP A 883 -52.87 0.20 13.69
N ALA A 884 -53.31 1.33 14.23
CA ALA A 884 -54.15 1.33 15.41
C ALA A 884 -55.48 0.66 15.05
N ALA A 885 -55.69 -0.55 15.54
CA ALA A 885 -56.99 -1.21 15.47
C ALA A 885 -58.03 -0.39 16.26
N MET A 886 -58.60 0.62 15.61
CA MET A 886 -59.88 1.23 15.99
C MET A 886 -60.94 0.16 15.91
N ARG A 887 -61.03 -0.65 16.97
CA ARG A 887 -62.11 -1.62 17.13
C ARG A 887 -63.42 -0.86 17.07
N SER A 888 -64.22 -1.21 16.06
CA SER A 888 -65.54 -0.63 15.84
C SER A 888 -66.34 -0.58 17.13
N SER A 889 -67.07 0.52 17.32
CA SER A 889 -68.04 0.66 18.39
C SER A 889 -69.00 -0.53 18.38
N ARG A 890 -68.98 -1.32 19.47
CA ARG A 890 -70.04 -2.30 19.72
C ARG A 890 -71.39 -1.56 19.76
N PRO A 891 -72.46 -2.11 19.16
CA PRO A 891 -73.78 -1.51 19.26
C PRO A 891 -74.25 -1.52 20.72
N PRO A 892 -75.01 -0.50 21.17
CA PRO A 892 -75.41 -0.37 22.56
C PRO A 892 -76.46 -1.43 22.93
N THR A 893 -76.21 -2.18 23.99
CA THR A 893 -77.24 -3.00 24.66
C THR A 893 -78.23 -2.11 25.43
N PRO A 894 -79.51 -2.51 25.53
CA PRO A 894 -80.55 -1.69 26.13
C PRO A 894 -80.41 -1.54 27.65
N PRO A 895 -80.97 -0.48 28.26
CA PRO A 895 -80.82 -0.21 29.68
C PRO A 895 -81.62 -1.19 30.54
N ARG A 896 -81.09 -1.51 31.72
CA ARG A 896 -81.85 -2.07 32.85
C ARG A 896 -81.66 -1.22 34.09
N GLU A 897 -82.71 -1.21 34.90
CA GLU A 897 -82.98 -0.14 35.87
C GLU A 897 -82.17 -0.27 37.18
N ASN A 898 -82.00 0.88 37.82
CA ASN A 898 -81.54 1.12 39.19
C ASN A 898 -82.36 0.31 40.24
N PRO A 899 -81.89 0.10 41.51
CA PRO A 899 -81.35 1.18 42.34
C PRO A 899 -80.31 0.90 43.46
N GLN A 900 -79.73 2.01 43.95
CA GLN A 900 -79.18 2.29 45.31
C GLN A 900 -77.98 1.47 45.84
N PHE A 901 -76.86 2.15 46.12
CA PHE A 901 -76.43 2.49 47.50
C PHE A 901 -75.34 3.60 47.49
N ARG A 902 -74.92 4.10 48.66
CA ARG A 902 -74.36 5.46 48.86
C ARG A 902 -73.01 5.46 49.62
N VAL A 903 -72.03 6.22 49.12
CA VAL A 903 -70.86 6.86 49.80
C VAL A 903 -69.80 5.97 50.51
N VAL A 904 -68.50 6.19 50.19
CA VAL A 904 -67.40 6.66 51.10
C VAL A 904 -66.01 6.36 50.47
N ARG A 905 -65.06 7.31 50.62
CA ARG A 905 -63.63 7.17 50.25
C ARG A 905 -62.85 6.46 51.36
N GLY A 906 -61.89 5.59 51.03
CA GLY A 906 -60.75 5.33 51.93
C GLY A 906 -60.02 3.98 51.78
N ALA A 907 -58.73 4.06 51.44
CA ALA A 907 -57.67 3.08 51.71
C ALA A 907 -57.70 1.68 51.03
N GLU A 908 -56.50 1.08 50.97
CA GLU A 908 -56.13 -0.09 50.18
C GLU A 908 -56.53 -1.44 50.83
N ARG A 909 -56.96 -2.44 50.03
CA ARG A 909 -56.10 -3.58 49.61
C ARG A 909 -56.87 -4.73 48.92
N VAL A 910 -56.22 -5.27 47.87
CA VAL A 910 -56.18 -6.68 47.44
C VAL A 910 -57.45 -7.36 46.87
N ARG A 911 -57.33 -7.75 45.59
CA ARG A 911 -57.96 -8.87 44.85
C ARG A 911 -59.46 -9.16 45.07
N SER A 912 -60.24 -8.89 44.03
CA SER A 912 -61.17 -9.90 43.48
C SER A 912 -60.85 -10.11 42.00
N LEU A 913 -60.90 -11.37 41.53
CA LEU A 913 -60.61 -11.69 40.13
C LEU A 913 -61.78 -11.24 39.24
N SER A 914 -61.46 -10.52 38.18
CA SER A 914 -62.27 -10.47 36.96
C SER A 914 -61.34 -10.80 35.79
N THR A 915 -61.50 -12.00 35.23
CA THR A 915 -60.73 -12.50 34.09
C THR A 915 -61.24 -11.87 32.80
N GLY A 916 -60.69 -10.69 32.45
CA GLY A 916 -60.96 -9.98 31.19
C GLY A 916 -59.70 -9.31 30.66
N HIS A 917 -59.24 -9.73 29.48
CA HIS A 917 -57.93 -9.39 28.90
C HIS A 917 -57.62 -7.88 28.82
N LEU A 918 -56.62 -7.45 29.60
CA LEU A 918 -55.81 -6.23 29.41
C LEU A 918 -54.34 -6.65 29.15
N LEU A 919 -54.11 -7.46 28.12
CA LEU A 919 -52.80 -8.08 27.83
C LEU A 919 -52.00 -7.62 26.59
N PRO A 920 -52.52 -6.88 25.57
CA PRO A 920 -51.72 -6.59 24.37
C PRO A 920 -50.41 -5.86 24.61
N ASP A 921 -50.42 -4.78 25.40
CA ASP A 921 -49.24 -3.92 25.54
C ASP A 921 -48.14 -4.51 26.43
N ILE A 922 -48.50 -5.41 27.37
CA ILE A 922 -47.53 -6.12 28.21
C ILE A 922 -46.84 -7.21 27.39
N ASP A 923 -47.60 -8.04 26.66
CA ASP A 923 -47.07 -9.07 25.75
C ASP A 923 -46.19 -8.45 24.65
N MET A 924 -46.60 -7.30 24.11
CA MET A 924 -45.83 -6.54 23.13
C MET A 924 -44.52 -5.99 23.72
N ALA A 925 -44.56 -5.41 24.92
CA ALA A 925 -43.37 -4.91 25.60
C ALA A 925 -42.41 -6.03 26.05
N GLU A 926 -42.91 -7.25 26.31
CA GLU A 926 -42.05 -8.41 26.54
C GLU A 926 -41.41 -8.93 25.25
N LYS A 927 -42.17 -9.06 24.16
CA LYS A 927 -41.61 -9.41 22.84
C LYS A 927 -40.55 -8.41 22.38
N MET A 928 -40.76 -7.12 22.60
CA MET A 928 -39.80 -6.07 22.26
C MET A 928 -38.46 -6.23 23.00
N LYS A 929 -38.42 -6.80 24.21
CA LYS A 929 -37.13 -7.06 24.91
C LYS A 929 -36.23 -8.09 24.20
N HIS A 930 -36.80 -8.86 23.27
CA HIS A 930 -36.08 -9.90 22.54
C HIS A 930 -35.56 -9.42 21.17
N THR A 931 -35.96 -8.24 20.69
CA THR A 931 -35.43 -7.66 19.44
C THR A 931 -34.00 -7.16 19.62
N ARG A 932 -33.26 -7.08 18.51
CA ARG A 932 -31.87 -6.59 18.50
C ARG A 932 -31.77 -5.16 19.03
N ASP A 933 -32.55 -4.24 18.47
CA ASP A 933 -32.54 -2.82 18.82
C ASP A 933 -32.71 -2.60 20.33
N PHE A 934 -33.64 -3.33 20.96
CA PHE A 934 -33.90 -3.18 22.39
C PHE A 934 -32.76 -3.75 23.25
N LYS A 935 -32.13 -4.86 22.84
CA LYS A 935 -30.96 -5.42 23.54
C LYS A 935 -29.75 -4.49 23.48
N GLU A 936 -29.58 -3.78 22.37
CA GLU A 936 -28.43 -2.91 22.09
C GLU A 936 -28.62 -1.51 22.69
N LYS A 937 -29.75 -0.84 22.36
CA LYS A 937 -30.03 0.56 22.72
C LYS A 937 -30.83 0.70 24.03
N GLY A 938 -31.39 -0.40 24.56
CA GLY A 938 -32.28 -0.41 25.73
C GLY A 938 -33.70 0.11 25.47
N TYR A 939 -34.00 0.56 24.24
CA TYR A 939 -35.30 1.00 23.78
C TYR A 939 -35.36 0.95 22.23
N LYS A 940 -36.55 0.90 21.64
CA LYS A 940 -36.78 1.10 20.19
C LYS A 940 -37.59 2.38 19.99
N ALA A 941 -37.18 3.24 19.06
CA ALA A 941 -37.97 4.39 18.63
C ALA A 941 -39.37 3.94 18.15
N ASN A 942 -40.37 4.80 18.18
CA ASN A 942 -41.76 4.45 17.85
C ASN A 942 -42.43 3.39 18.77
N SER A 943 -41.80 2.94 19.86
CA SER A 943 -42.43 2.03 20.84
C SER A 943 -43.77 2.58 21.38
N ARG A 944 -44.78 1.70 21.47
CA ARG A 944 -46.13 2.04 21.95
C ARG A 944 -46.09 2.64 23.35
N GLY A 945 -46.86 3.72 23.55
CA GLY A 945 -47.03 4.41 24.82
C GLY A 945 -46.07 5.59 25.08
N ASN A 946 -44.93 5.68 24.38
CA ASN A 946 -43.92 6.72 24.63
C ASN A 946 -43.94 7.89 23.64
N PHE A 947 -44.46 7.68 22.42
CA PHE A 947 -44.40 8.66 21.31
C PHE A 947 -45.76 8.78 20.60
N ILE A 948 -46.00 9.90 19.90
CA ILE A 948 -47.19 10.06 19.06
C ILE A 948 -47.04 9.19 17.80
N GLN A 949 -47.76 8.09 17.74
CA GLN A 949 -47.75 7.16 16.61
C GLN A 949 -48.67 7.60 15.46
N ALA A 950 -48.22 7.32 14.24
CA ALA A 950 -48.99 7.40 13.01
C ALA A 950 -48.54 6.24 12.08
N PRO A 951 -49.34 5.80 11.10
CA PRO A 951 -48.95 4.72 10.19
C PRO A 951 -47.65 5.07 9.43
N PHE A 952 -46.91 4.03 9.03
CA PHE A 952 -45.80 4.19 8.10
C PHE A 952 -46.31 4.60 6.72
N THR A 953 -45.46 5.24 5.93
CA THR A 953 -45.85 5.90 4.68
C THR A 953 -45.04 5.40 3.49
N THR A 954 -45.60 5.57 2.30
CA THR A 954 -44.93 5.26 1.02
C THR A 954 -44.32 6.51 0.40
N LEU A 955 -43.37 6.33 -0.52
CA LEU A 955 -42.84 7.44 -1.31
C LEU A 955 -43.95 8.17 -2.10
N GLU A 956 -44.96 7.44 -2.56
CA GLU A 956 -46.11 7.99 -3.29
C GLU A 956 -46.95 8.93 -2.42
N GLU A 957 -47.30 8.51 -1.21
CA GLU A 957 -48.06 9.30 -0.25
C GLU A 957 -47.32 10.58 0.18
N MET A 958 -45.99 10.51 0.32
CA MET A 958 -45.13 11.68 0.56
C MET A 958 -45.24 12.72 -0.55
N PHE A 959 -45.18 12.30 -1.83
CA PHE A 959 -45.35 13.21 -2.98
C PHE A 959 -46.74 13.85 -3.04
N VAL A 960 -47.78 13.10 -2.66
CA VAL A 960 -49.19 13.55 -2.69
C VAL A 960 -49.50 14.53 -1.55
N THR A 961 -48.97 14.30 -0.35
CA THR A 961 -49.45 15.01 0.86
C THR A 961 -48.62 16.24 1.24
N LEU A 962 -47.30 16.23 1.00
CA LEU A 962 -46.45 17.39 1.33
C LEU A 962 -46.59 18.49 0.28
N GLU A 963 -46.50 19.77 0.68
CA GLU A 963 -46.62 20.91 -0.25
C GLU A 963 -45.53 20.89 -1.34
N GLU A 964 -45.88 21.16 -2.61
CA GLU A 964 -44.95 21.13 -3.76
C GLU A 964 -43.77 22.12 -3.65
N ARG A 965 -43.88 23.13 -2.77
CA ARG A 965 -42.82 24.11 -2.51
C ARG A 965 -41.60 23.52 -1.80
N VAL A 966 -41.80 22.44 -1.04
CA VAL A 966 -40.77 21.80 -0.20
C VAL A 966 -39.91 20.87 -1.04
N GLY A 967 -38.59 21.03 -0.98
CA GLY A 967 -37.68 20.12 -1.66
C GLY A 967 -37.56 18.78 -0.94
N PHE A 968 -37.33 17.70 -1.69
CA PHE A 968 -37.04 16.37 -1.13
C PHE A 968 -35.55 16.04 -1.31
N ASN A 969 -34.92 15.60 -0.22
CA ASN A 969 -33.66 14.89 -0.25
C ASN A 969 -33.96 13.40 -0.02
N ILE A 970 -33.91 12.61 -1.09
CA ILE A 970 -34.28 11.19 -1.08
C ILE A 970 -33.01 10.38 -0.81
N GLU A 971 -32.83 9.90 0.42
CA GLU A 971 -31.75 8.97 0.75
C GLU A 971 -32.11 7.57 0.25
N MET A 972 -31.34 7.07 -0.70
CA MET A 972 -31.47 5.72 -1.22
C MET A 972 -30.75 4.76 -0.27
N LYS A 973 -31.48 4.24 0.72
CA LYS A 973 -30.95 3.35 1.74
C LYS A 973 -30.87 1.92 1.19
N TYR A 974 -29.64 1.46 0.95
CA TYR A 974 -29.37 0.14 0.39
C TYR A 974 -28.23 -0.52 1.17
N PRO A 975 -28.42 -1.74 1.71
CA PRO A 975 -27.46 -2.36 2.62
C PRO A 975 -26.16 -2.77 1.91
N MET A 976 -25.03 -2.44 2.52
CA MET A 976 -23.71 -2.97 2.21
C MET A 976 -23.50 -4.32 2.90
N LEU A 977 -22.49 -5.09 2.44
CA LEU A 977 -22.19 -6.41 3.02
C LEU A 977 -21.86 -6.32 4.53
N HIS A 978 -21.04 -5.35 4.92
CA HIS A 978 -20.64 -5.19 6.33
C HIS A 978 -21.80 -4.80 7.24
N GLU A 979 -22.69 -3.90 6.80
CA GLU A 979 -23.92 -3.54 7.53
C GLU A 979 -24.87 -4.75 7.67
N SER A 980 -24.95 -5.59 6.63
CA SER A 980 -25.79 -6.80 6.65
C SER A 980 -25.25 -7.84 7.63
N GLU A 981 -23.92 -8.06 7.63
CA GLU A 981 -23.24 -8.92 8.61
C GLU A 981 -23.34 -8.35 10.03
N GLU A 982 -23.19 -7.03 10.20
CA GLU A 982 -23.34 -6.35 11.49
C GLU A 982 -24.75 -6.50 12.05
N HIS A 983 -25.79 -6.36 11.22
CA HIS A 983 -27.18 -6.49 11.62
C HIS A 983 -27.70 -7.94 11.67
N ASP A 984 -26.89 -8.95 11.38
CA ASP A 984 -27.29 -10.37 11.24
C ASP A 984 -28.41 -10.58 10.18
N MET A 985 -28.37 -9.82 9.09
CA MET A 985 -29.25 -9.99 7.93
C MET A 985 -28.71 -11.03 6.95
N ASP A 986 -29.59 -11.53 6.08
CA ASP A 986 -29.20 -12.31 4.90
C ASP A 986 -28.21 -11.52 4.01
N ALA A 987 -27.17 -12.19 3.49
CA ALA A 987 -26.15 -11.61 2.61
C ALA A 987 -26.62 -11.34 1.16
N TYR A 988 -27.93 -11.20 0.94
CA TYR A 988 -28.52 -10.85 -0.35
C TYR A 988 -29.45 -9.64 -0.21
N ALA A 989 -29.63 -8.89 -1.30
CA ALA A 989 -30.55 -7.77 -1.37
C ALA A 989 -31.27 -7.72 -2.74
N VAL A 990 -32.18 -6.77 -2.91
CA VAL A 990 -32.82 -6.47 -4.22
C VAL A 990 -31.73 -6.11 -5.23
N GLU A 991 -31.83 -6.58 -6.47
CA GLU A 991 -30.82 -6.27 -7.49
C GLU A 991 -30.70 -4.75 -7.75
N LEU A 992 -29.47 -4.22 -7.79
CA LEU A 992 -29.17 -2.78 -7.79
C LEU A 992 -29.85 -2.00 -8.92
N ASN A 993 -29.86 -2.51 -10.15
CA ASN A 993 -30.50 -1.83 -11.28
C ASN A 993 -32.01 -1.76 -11.05
N SER A 994 -32.63 -2.88 -10.67
CA SER A 994 -34.04 -3.02 -10.36
C SER A 994 -34.47 -2.09 -9.21
N PHE A 995 -33.64 -1.96 -8.18
CA PHE A 995 -33.85 -1.06 -7.05
C PHE A 995 -33.91 0.41 -7.50
N VAL A 996 -32.90 0.86 -8.25
CA VAL A 996 -32.82 2.24 -8.73
C VAL A 996 -33.91 2.54 -9.76
N ASP A 997 -34.19 1.63 -10.70
CA ASP A 997 -35.21 1.84 -11.74
C ASP A 997 -36.62 1.97 -11.14
N THR A 998 -36.93 1.17 -10.12
CA THR A 998 -38.22 1.22 -9.41
C THR A 998 -38.44 2.58 -8.75
N VAL A 999 -37.44 3.10 -8.04
CA VAL A 999 -37.54 4.41 -7.39
C VAL A 999 -37.53 5.55 -8.43
N LEU A 1000 -36.69 5.48 -9.47
CA LEU A 1000 -36.65 6.49 -10.54
C LEU A 1000 -37.98 6.60 -11.28
N ASN A 1001 -38.64 5.48 -11.62
CA ASN A 1001 -39.97 5.49 -12.22
C ASN A 1001 -40.96 6.25 -11.32
N LYS A 1002 -41.09 5.84 -10.05
CA LYS A 1002 -42.03 6.46 -9.10
C LYS A 1002 -41.74 7.95 -8.87
N VAL A 1003 -40.46 8.35 -8.87
CA VAL A 1003 -40.05 9.76 -8.77
C VAL A 1003 -40.43 10.53 -10.04
N TYR A 1004 -40.15 10.02 -11.23
CA TYR A 1004 -40.48 10.72 -12.47
C TYR A 1004 -41.99 10.77 -12.77
N ASP A 1005 -42.79 9.85 -12.24
CA ASP A 1005 -44.25 9.91 -12.28
C ASP A 1005 -44.82 11.05 -11.42
N LEU A 1006 -44.21 11.31 -10.26
CA LEU A 1006 -44.82 12.14 -9.20
C LEU A 1006 -44.12 13.48 -8.92
N CYS A 1007 -42.88 13.68 -9.39
CA CYS A 1007 -42.05 14.85 -9.12
C CYS A 1007 -42.71 16.21 -9.47
N LYS A 1008 -43.42 16.28 -10.60
CA LYS A 1008 -44.03 17.52 -11.14
C LYS A 1008 -43.03 18.68 -11.22
N LYS A 1009 -43.16 19.72 -10.38
CA LYS A 1009 -42.20 20.85 -10.29
C LYS A 1009 -41.42 20.87 -8.97
N ARG A 1010 -41.52 19.82 -8.15
CA ARG A 1010 -40.81 19.71 -6.87
C ARG A 1010 -39.29 19.66 -7.11
N LYS A 1011 -38.52 20.28 -6.21
CA LYS A 1011 -37.06 20.16 -6.18
C LYS A 1011 -36.68 18.83 -5.54
N ILE A 1012 -35.88 18.02 -6.22
CA ILE A 1012 -35.44 16.71 -5.74
C ILE A 1012 -33.92 16.65 -5.77
N ILE A 1013 -33.36 15.97 -4.78
CA ILE A 1013 -31.95 15.58 -4.67
C ILE A 1013 -31.95 14.10 -4.29
N PHE A 1014 -31.04 13.32 -4.88
CA PHE A 1014 -30.76 11.98 -4.40
C PHE A 1014 -29.49 11.95 -3.57
N SER A 1015 -29.50 11.12 -2.54
CA SER A 1015 -28.36 10.90 -1.66
C SER A 1015 -28.21 9.40 -1.37
N SER A 1016 -27.00 8.90 -1.06
CA SER A 1016 -26.79 7.53 -0.57
C SER A 1016 -25.41 7.36 0.04
N PHE A 1017 -25.30 6.52 1.07
CA PHE A 1017 -24.02 6.00 1.59
C PHE A 1017 -23.40 4.95 0.66
N ASN A 1018 -24.20 4.28 -0.15
CA ASN A 1018 -23.72 3.23 -1.05
C ASN A 1018 -23.15 3.86 -2.33
N PRO A 1019 -21.83 3.73 -2.62
CA PRO A 1019 -21.24 4.40 -3.77
C PRO A 1019 -21.78 3.87 -5.11
N ASP A 1020 -22.13 2.58 -5.19
CA ASP A 1020 -22.67 1.99 -6.43
C ASP A 1020 -24.06 2.55 -6.76
N ILE A 1021 -24.90 2.80 -5.76
CA ILE A 1021 -26.18 3.50 -5.93
C ILE A 1021 -25.95 4.92 -6.48
N CYS A 1022 -24.98 5.67 -5.96
CA CYS A 1022 -24.63 6.99 -6.50
C CYS A 1022 -24.15 6.93 -7.97
N LEU A 1023 -23.42 5.87 -8.36
CA LEU A 1023 -23.05 5.65 -9.76
C LEU A 1023 -24.28 5.36 -10.62
N LEU A 1024 -25.13 4.41 -10.22
CA LEU A 1024 -26.35 4.07 -10.95
C LEU A 1024 -27.21 5.32 -11.16
N LEU A 1025 -27.45 6.13 -10.13
CA LEU A 1025 -28.22 7.37 -10.25
C LEU A 1025 -27.57 8.41 -11.18
N SER A 1026 -26.25 8.56 -11.17
CA SER A 1026 -25.52 9.49 -12.04
C SER A 1026 -25.54 9.05 -13.51
N PHE A 1027 -25.58 7.74 -13.76
CA PHE A 1027 -25.57 7.14 -15.09
C PHE A 1027 -26.97 6.80 -15.64
N LYS A 1028 -28.02 6.70 -14.81
CA LYS A 1028 -29.39 6.39 -15.26
C LYS A 1028 -30.24 7.62 -15.54
N GLN A 1029 -29.91 8.80 -14.99
CA GLN A 1029 -30.72 9.99 -15.21
C GLN A 1029 -29.89 11.29 -15.37
N PRO A 1030 -30.35 12.29 -16.15
CA PRO A 1030 -29.60 13.51 -16.43
C PRO A 1030 -29.90 14.72 -15.53
N SER A 1031 -31.06 14.75 -14.86
CA SER A 1031 -31.70 16.00 -14.42
C SER A 1031 -31.66 16.27 -12.91
N ILE A 1032 -31.58 15.23 -12.10
CA ILE A 1032 -31.64 15.27 -10.64
C ILE A 1032 -30.21 15.18 -10.10
N PRO A 1033 -29.77 16.11 -9.21
CA PRO A 1033 -28.44 16.04 -8.62
C PRO A 1033 -28.31 14.86 -7.66
N VAL A 1034 -27.11 14.29 -7.62
CA VAL A 1034 -26.72 13.20 -6.71
C VAL A 1034 -25.63 13.70 -5.77
N LEU A 1035 -25.83 13.50 -4.47
CA LEU A 1035 -24.83 13.68 -3.42
C LEU A 1035 -24.39 12.32 -2.88
N PHE A 1036 -23.13 12.20 -2.46
CA PHE A 1036 -22.59 10.98 -1.84
C PHE A 1036 -22.45 11.17 -0.32
N LEU A 1037 -23.04 10.28 0.48
CA LEU A 1037 -22.94 10.31 1.95
C LEU A 1037 -21.69 9.56 2.41
N THR A 1038 -21.05 10.08 3.45
CA THR A 1038 -19.86 9.47 4.06
C THR A 1038 -19.77 9.83 5.54
N ASP A 1039 -19.50 8.82 6.37
CA ASP A 1039 -19.08 9.04 7.76
C ASP A 1039 -17.67 9.63 7.86
N ALA A 1040 -16.93 9.71 6.75
CA ALA A 1040 -15.60 10.32 6.67
C ALA A 1040 -14.60 9.78 7.72
N GLY A 1041 -14.80 8.54 8.17
CA GLY A 1041 -13.98 7.85 9.19
C GLY A 1041 -14.43 8.01 10.64
N THR A 1042 -15.62 8.57 10.93
CA THR A 1042 -16.19 8.54 12.29
C THR A 1042 -16.73 7.17 12.70
N SER A 1043 -17.14 6.38 11.70
CA SER A 1043 -17.75 5.05 11.86
C SER A 1043 -16.96 4.02 11.04
N PRO A 1044 -16.91 2.74 11.46
CA PRO A 1044 -16.26 1.70 10.67
C PRO A 1044 -17.07 1.45 9.39
N VAL A 1045 -16.42 1.60 8.23
CA VAL A 1045 -17.04 1.33 6.92
C VAL A 1045 -16.28 0.24 6.18
N GLY A 1046 -17.01 -0.66 5.53
CA GLY A 1046 -16.41 -1.74 4.75
C GLY A 1046 -15.81 -1.29 3.41
N ASP A 1047 -16.41 -0.31 2.73
CA ASP A 1047 -16.00 0.11 1.37
C ASP A 1047 -14.91 1.19 1.41
N ILE A 1048 -13.77 0.91 0.77
CA ILE A 1048 -12.64 1.83 0.65
C ILE A 1048 -13.01 3.22 0.09
N ARG A 1049 -14.03 3.32 -0.78
CA ARG A 1049 -14.52 4.60 -1.35
C ARG A 1049 -15.19 5.51 -0.33
N ALA A 1050 -15.74 4.93 0.74
CA ALA A 1050 -16.40 5.64 1.83
C ALA A 1050 -15.48 5.87 3.05
N SER A 1051 -14.29 5.25 3.06
CA SER A 1051 -13.34 5.18 4.20
C SER A 1051 -12.98 6.50 4.86
N SER A 1052 -12.95 7.59 4.10
CA SER A 1052 -12.45 8.88 4.55
C SER A 1052 -13.02 10.03 3.71
N LEU A 1053 -12.93 11.25 4.24
CA LEU A 1053 -13.27 12.45 3.48
C LEU A 1053 -12.42 12.57 2.20
N GLN A 1054 -11.16 12.14 2.22
CA GLN A 1054 -10.28 12.12 1.04
C GLN A 1054 -10.84 11.23 -0.08
N GLU A 1055 -11.21 9.98 0.22
CA GLU A 1055 -11.73 9.05 -0.78
C GLU A 1055 -13.12 9.48 -1.27
N ALA A 1056 -13.97 10.02 -0.38
CA ALA A 1056 -15.25 10.58 -0.78
C ALA A 1056 -15.13 11.76 -1.75
N ILE A 1057 -14.20 12.70 -1.50
CA ILE A 1057 -13.90 13.82 -2.43
C ILE A 1057 -13.38 13.26 -3.77
N ARG A 1058 -12.45 12.30 -3.74
CA ARG A 1058 -11.89 11.67 -4.95
C ARG A 1058 -12.99 10.99 -5.77
N PHE A 1059 -13.84 10.19 -5.13
CA PHE A 1059 -14.96 9.49 -5.73
C PHE A 1059 -15.96 10.46 -6.37
N ALA A 1060 -16.49 11.42 -5.60
CA ALA A 1060 -17.47 12.39 -6.09
C ALA A 1060 -16.93 13.24 -7.26
N ASN A 1061 -15.67 13.67 -7.19
CA ASN A 1061 -15.01 14.45 -8.25
C ASN A 1061 -14.76 13.61 -9.52
N ARG A 1062 -14.29 12.36 -9.40
CA ARG A 1062 -14.06 11.42 -10.53
C ARG A 1062 -15.34 11.22 -11.34
N TRP A 1063 -16.44 10.94 -10.64
CA TRP A 1063 -17.73 10.63 -11.24
C TRP A 1063 -18.59 11.86 -11.56
N LYS A 1064 -18.11 13.06 -11.20
CA LYS A 1064 -18.79 14.35 -11.40
C LYS A 1064 -20.17 14.40 -10.70
N LEU A 1065 -20.25 13.89 -9.48
CA LEU A 1065 -21.40 14.10 -8.61
C LEU A 1065 -21.52 15.59 -8.23
N LEU A 1066 -22.67 16.03 -7.70
CA LEU A 1066 -22.84 17.43 -7.29
C LEU A 1066 -21.94 17.78 -6.10
N GLY A 1067 -21.79 16.84 -5.16
CA GLY A 1067 -21.10 17.07 -3.91
C GLY A 1067 -21.14 15.87 -2.97
N ILE A 1068 -20.76 16.13 -1.73
CA ILE A 1068 -20.73 15.15 -0.64
C ILE A 1068 -21.53 15.63 0.57
N VAL A 1069 -22.02 14.67 1.34
CA VAL A 1069 -22.66 14.84 2.64
C VAL A 1069 -21.79 14.12 3.67
N SER A 1070 -21.02 14.87 4.43
CA SER A 1070 -20.05 14.34 5.39
C SER A 1070 -20.62 14.33 6.81
N ALA A 1071 -20.20 13.38 7.65
CA ALA A 1071 -20.34 13.56 9.09
C ALA A 1071 -19.76 14.93 9.50
N ALA A 1072 -20.41 15.60 10.45
CA ALA A 1072 -20.01 16.94 10.87
C ALA A 1072 -18.73 16.94 11.73
N GLU A 1073 -18.30 15.80 12.28
CA GLU A 1073 -17.17 15.74 13.22
C GLU A 1073 -15.80 16.09 12.59
N PRO A 1074 -15.38 15.54 11.43
CA PRO A 1074 -14.14 15.96 10.77
C PRO A 1074 -14.13 17.46 10.43
N LEU A 1075 -15.28 17.99 9.97
CA LEU A 1075 -15.44 19.40 9.62
C LEU A 1075 -15.43 20.30 10.87
N CYS A 1076 -16.05 19.89 11.98
CA CYS A 1076 -16.03 20.62 13.25
C CYS A 1076 -14.68 20.54 13.99
N ASN A 1077 -13.90 19.49 13.75
CA ASN A 1077 -12.54 19.32 14.29
C ASN A 1077 -11.53 20.17 13.50
N SER A 1078 -11.64 20.15 12.16
CA SER A 1078 -10.77 20.89 11.23
C SER A 1078 -11.59 21.70 10.21
N PRO A 1079 -12.10 22.90 10.58
CA PRO A 1079 -13.02 23.69 9.74
C PRO A 1079 -12.53 24.03 8.32
N ARG A 1080 -11.21 24.18 8.13
CA ARG A 1080 -10.59 24.40 6.80
C ARG A 1080 -10.92 23.30 5.78
N LEU A 1081 -11.28 22.09 6.23
CA LEU A 1081 -11.70 21.01 5.33
C LEU A 1081 -12.96 21.34 4.51
N VAL A 1082 -13.84 22.22 5.03
CA VAL A 1082 -15.00 22.72 4.26
C VAL A 1082 -14.52 23.43 2.98
N LYS A 1083 -13.49 24.28 3.07
CA LYS A 1083 -12.89 24.95 1.91
C LYS A 1083 -12.27 23.96 0.93
N VAL A 1084 -11.59 22.92 1.42
CA VAL A 1084 -10.96 21.87 0.57
C VAL A 1084 -12.00 21.13 -0.29
N VAL A 1085 -13.17 20.81 0.27
CA VAL A 1085 -14.28 20.22 -0.50
C VAL A 1085 -14.75 21.20 -1.58
N LYS A 1086 -14.92 22.47 -1.24
CA LYS A 1086 -15.42 23.50 -2.18
C LYS A 1086 -14.40 23.86 -3.27
N GLU A 1087 -13.12 23.91 -2.95
CA GLU A 1087 -12.00 24.09 -3.90
C GLU A 1087 -11.89 22.91 -4.88
N SER A 1088 -12.33 21.71 -4.48
CA SER A 1088 -12.49 20.55 -5.38
C SER A 1088 -13.65 20.71 -6.39
N GLY A 1089 -14.44 21.78 -6.25
CA GLY A 1089 -15.61 22.10 -7.08
C GLY A 1089 -16.85 21.29 -6.72
N LEU A 1090 -16.95 20.83 -5.47
CA LEU A 1090 -18.04 20.03 -4.93
C LEU A 1090 -18.89 20.85 -3.95
N VAL A 1091 -20.19 20.56 -3.90
CA VAL A 1091 -21.06 21.00 -2.81
C VAL A 1091 -20.67 20.28 -1.51
N CYS A 1092 -20.59 21.03 -0.41
CA CYS A 1092 -20.28 20.51 0.92
C CYS A 1092 -21.51 20.60 1.82
N VAL A 1093 -22.03 19.46 2.26
CA VAL A 1093 -23.12 19.34 3.24
C VAL A 1093 -22.62 18.56 4.45
N SER A 1094 -23.13 18.85 5.64
CA SER A 1094 -22.85 18.05 6.84
C SER A 1094 -24.10 17.51 7.53
N TYR A 1095 -23.95 16.39 8.25
CA TYR A 1095 -24.98 15.78 9.10
C TYR A 1095 -24.44 15.34 10.47
N GLY A 1096 -25.35 14.96 11.37
CA GLY A 1096 -25.03 14.36 12.67
C GLY A 1096 -25.22 15.32 13.85
N ALA A 1097 -25.04 14.80 15.07
CA ALA A 1097 -25.47 15.45 16.29
C ALA A 1097 -24.87 16.85 16.53
N LEU A 1098 -23.64 17.12 16.05
CA LEU A 1098 -22.96 18.41 16.19
C LEU A 1098 -23.69 19.55 15.46
N ASN A 1099 -24.48 19.25 14.42
CA ASN A 1099 -25.29 20.25 13.72
C ASN A 1099 -26.53 20.72 14.50
N ASN A 1100 -26.80 20.11 15.67
CA ASN A 1100 -27.81 20.62 16.61
C ASN A 1100 -27.25 21.71 17.55
N ASP A 1101 -25.97 22.03 17.45
CA ASP A 1101 -25.32 23.11 18.20
C ASP A 1101 -25.11 24.37 17.33
N GLU A 1102 -25.42 25.54 17.88
CA GLU A 1102 -25.40 26.82 17.15
C GLU A 1102 -23.94 27.20 16.81
N ASP A 1103 -23.05 27.18 17.80
CA ASP A 1103 -21.63 27.55 17.64
C ASP A 1103 -20.89 26.66 16.62
N LYS A 1104 -21.27 25.39 16.50
CA LYS A 1104 -20.69 24.42 15.56
C LYS A 1104 -21.21 24.60 14.14
N VAL A 1105 -22.48 24.97 13.96
CA VAL A 1105 -23.00 25.37 12.65
C VAL A 1105 -22.36 26.70 12.22
N ASP A 1106 -22.23 27.68 13.11
CA ASP A 1106 -21.58 28.98 12.82
C ASP A 1106 -20.10 28.84 12.46
N GLN A 1107 -19.40 27.83 12.98
CA GLN A 1107 -18.03 27.48 12.54
C GLN A 1107 -18.01 27.00 11.08
N GLN A 1108 -18.92 26.11 10.69
CA GLN A 1108 -19.01 25.57 9.34
C GLN A 1108 -19.51 26.61 8.32
N VAL A 1109 -20.46 27.47 8.70
CA VAL A 1109 -20.98 28.57 7.86
C VAL A 1109 -19.90 29.60 7.54
N ARG A 1110 -19.03 29.97 8.50
CA ARG A 1110 -17.90 30.88 8.25
C ARG A 1110 -16.85 30.34 7.28
N GLU A 1111 -16.67 29.02 7.24
CA GLU A 1111 -15.82 28.37 6.24
C GLU A 1111 -16.55 28.12 4.90
N GLY A 1112 -17.84 28.46 4.83
CA GLY A 1112 -18.63 28.52 3.61
C GLY A 1112 -19.45 27.28 3.29
N ILE A 1113 -19.85 26.46 4.26
CA ILE A 1113 -20.66 25.24 4.00
C ILE A 1113 -21.96 25.55 3.25
N ASP A 1114 -22.36 24.67 2.33
CA ASP A 1114 -23.50 24.92 1.42
C ASP A 1114 -24.86 24.55 2.04
N ALA A 1115 -24.90 23.48 2.84
CA ALA A 1115 -26.07 23.12 3.62
C ALA A 1115 -25.72 22.37 4.91
N VAL A 1116 -26.62 22.39 5.88
CA VAL A 1116 -26.55 21.57 7.10
C VAL A 1116 -27.84 20.76 7.28
N ILE A 1117 -27.68 19.46 7.53
CA ILE A 1117 -28.74 18.56 7.96
C ILE A 1117 -28.86 18.68 9.48
N VAL A 1118 -30.07 18.97 9.96
CA VAL A 1118 -30.35 19.26 11.38
C VAL A 1118 -31.64 18.57 11.85
N ASP A 1119 -31.65 18.09 13.09
CA ASP A 1119 -32.89 17.67 13.76
C ASP A 1119 -33.66 18.91 14.29
N ASN A 1120 -32.95 19.83 14.95
CA ASN A 1120 -33.55 20.99 15.62
C ASN A 1120 -33.68 22.22 14.69
N VAL A 1121 -34.39 22.06 13.57
CA VAL A 1121 -34.62 23.10 12.53
C VAL A 1121 -34.86 24.49 13.13
N LEU A 1122 -35.82 24.64 14.04
CA LEU A 1122 -36.19 25.93 14.64
C LEU A 1122 -35.07 26.59 15.46
N LYS A 1123 -34.19 25.81 16.10
CA LYS A 1123 -33.07 26.32 16.91
C LYS A 1123 -32.04 26.94 15.98
N ILE A 1124 -31.57 26.15 15.01
CA ILE A 1124 -30.53 26.56 14.05
C ILE A 1124 -31.02 27.69 13.14
N TYR A 1125 -32.26 27.63 12.65
CA TYR A 1125 -32.87 28.72 11.86
C TYR A 1125 -32.85 30.06 12.61
N LYS A 1126 -33.17 30.05 13.92
CA LYS A 1126 -33.11 31.25 14.77
C LYS A 1126 -31.68 31.70 15.06
N GLY A 1127 -30.73 30.76 15.27
CA GLY A 1127 -29.31 31.07 15.44
C GLY A 1127 -28.74 31.79 14.22
N MET A 1128 -28.86 31.18 13.04
CA MET A 1128 -28.44 31.74 11.76
C MET A 1128 -29.10 33.10 11.48
N SER A 1129 -30.40 33.25 11.76
CA SER A 1129 -31.11 34.54 11.59
C SER A 1129 -30.56 35.65 12.48
N LYS A 1130 -30.20 35.35 13.74
CA LYS A 1130 -29.58 36.33 14.66
C LYS A 1130 -28.17 36.72 14.23
N ASN A 1131 -27.39 35.75 13.74
CA ASN A 1131 -26.01 36.00 13.33
C ASN A 1131 -25.94 36.73 11.99
N ALA A 1132 -26.87 36.48 11.07
CA ALA A 1132 -27.05 37.30 9.87
C ALA A 1132 -27.34 38.77 10.25
N ALA A 1133 -28.22 39.01 11.22
CA ALA A 1133 -28.50 40.37 11.73
C ALA A 1133 -27.26 41.03 12.36
N LYS A 1134 -26.47 40.30 13.17
CA LYS A 1134 -25.21 40.81 13.72
C LYS A 1134 -24.17 41.15 12.65
N LEU A 1135 -24.02 40.30 11.64
CA LEU A 1135 -23.10 40.55 10.51
C LEU A 1135 -23.52 41.80 9.72
N THR A 1136 -24.82 42.04 9.55
CA THR A 1136 -25.29 43.30 8.94
C THR A 1136 -25.08 44.51 9.86
N ASP A 1137 -25.25 44.37 11.18
CA ASP A 1137 -24.97 45.44 12.14
C ASP A 1137 -23.46 45.78 12.19
N GLU A 1138 -22.56 44.79 12.20
CA GLU A 1138 -21.11 45.01 12.16
C GLU A 1138 -20.65 45.66 10.84
N LEU A 1139 -21.17 45.21 9.69
CA LEU A 1139 -20.87 45.83 8.39
C LEU A 1139 -21.42 47.26 8.27
N THR A 1140 -22.59 47.55 8.86
CA THR A 1140 -23.12 48.92 8.91
C THR A 1140 -22.37 49.81 9.91
N LEU A 1141 -21.83 49.24 11.00
CA LEU A 1141 -20.93 49.94 11.91
C LEU A 1141 -19.59 50.28 11.26
N GLU A 1142 -18.94 49.34 10.54
CA GLU A 1142 -17.71 49.65 9.78
C GLU A 1142 -17.97 50.70 8.69
N ALA A 1143 -19.10 50.62 7.99
CA ALA A 1143 -19.49 51.65 7.02
C ALA A 1143 -19.72 53.03 7.69
N ALA A 1144 -20.38 53.07 8.85
CA ALA A 1144 -20.61 54.31 9.61
C ALA A 1144 -19.32 54.92 10.17
N TYR A 1145 -18.35 54.09 10.57
CA TYR A 1145 -17.01 54.54 10.96
C TYR A 1145 -16.21 55.14 9.80
N LEU A 1146 -16.40 54.62 8.57
CA LEU A 1146 -15.78 55.18 7.36
C LEU A 1146 -16.42 56.50 6.92
N THR A 1147 -17.72 56.71 7.13
CA THR A 1147 -18.39 57.97 6.74
C THR A 1147 -18.17 59.14 7.71
N ASN A 1148 -17.88 58.87 8.99
CA ASN A 1148 -17.71 59.92 10.01
C ASN A 1148 -16.26 60.45 10.14
N GLY A 1149 -15.35 60.03 9.26
CA GLY A 1149 -13.91 60.33 9.34
C GLY A 1149 -13.41 61.58 8.61
N VAL A 1150 -14.26 62.30 7.86
CA VAL A 1150 -13.83 63.46 7.04
C VAL A 1150 -14.76 64.65 7.23
N GLY A 1151 -14.37 65.56 8.13
CA GLY A 1151 -15.12 66.78 8.41
C GLY A 1151 -14.28 67.83 9.14
N GLY A 1152 -13.44 68.57 8.41
CA GLY A 1152 -12.72 69.72 8.98
C GLY A 1152 -11.61 70.27 8.09
N THR A 1153 -11.91 71.25 7.23
CA THR A 1153 -11.37 72.63 7.31
C THR A 1153 -11.93 73.51 6.17
N ASP A 1154 -12.16 74.77 6.53
CA ASP A 1154 -12.81 75.89 5.81
C ASP A 1154 -12.25 76.19 4.39
N SER A 1155 -12.96 76.86 3.46
CA SER A 1155 -13.34 78.27 3.63
C SER A 1155 -14.12 78.91 2.45
N GLN A 1156 -15.07 79.77 2.82
CA GLN A 1156 -15.54 81.04 2.21
C GLN A 1156 -16.11 81.17 0.76
N GLU A 1157 -17.30 81.79 0.75
CA GLU A 1157 -17.79 82.87 -0.14
C GLU A 1157 -18.07 82.62 -1.63
N THR A 1158 -19.37 82.58 -1.99
CA THR A 1158 -20.03 83.79 -2.54
C THR A 1158 -21.55 83.77 -2.32
N ILE A 1159 -22.13 84.95 -2.07
CA ILE A 1159 -23.57 85.19 -1.82
C ILE A 1159 -24.23 85.74 -3.10
N VAL A 1160 -25.52 85.44 -3.33
CA VAL A 1160 -26.58 86.42 -3.74
C VAL A 1160 -27.97 85.73 -3.73
N THR A 1161 -28.86 86.31 -2.91
CA THR A 1161 -30.34 86.17 -2.81
C THR A 1161 -30.97 84.78 -2.79
#